data_AF-A0A849WID3-F1
#
_entry.id   AF-A0A849WID3-F1
#
_cell.length_a   1.000
_cell.length_b   1.000
_cell.length_c   1.000
_cell.angle_alpha   90.00
_cell.angle_beta   90.00
_cell.angle_gamma   90.00
#
_symmetry.space_group_name_H-M   'P 1'
#
loop_
_entity.id
_entity.type
_entity.pdbx_description
1 polymer ?
#
loop_
_entity_poly.entity_id
_entity_poly.type
_entity_poly.pdbx_seq_one_letter_code
_entity_poly.pdbx_strand_id
1 'polypeptide(L)'
;MKKIIAVIGAGPKGLALAVKSLVLNEFMLGEYEVILIEKNQVAANWSGNEGYTNGNLKLGTPPEKDIIFPNDLKTGSIEVDKKIQSRLMEFSWNFYKMQSNSYSEWIDRGKPSPTHKEWSNYLNWIAGKIKDQIKIIHAEVISCQIKGKQWLLELKNKSNDIMTLKTDGLVLTGPGATKIDFPIDQKSLDQGHLYDLESFWREWQTGFSPKKEIAIIGTGENTASLLQALGEKYPHLSFHIVSSKGYITSRSENFYENQIYSQPEKNQWQQLSEKDKKDFISRTDIGVFSQNVMRFLNENTKHQIHYGRVISIKTNSSNRLELTLKNSNLLRKLEFDQVILATGFDYSKVLKKILCQQSFEFLNFLSTNPETSFNDENLSHLIDSDLSIKGLTPKLFIPMLAGLTQGPGFNNLSCLGKLADRVLTSKPNYQVRFLSSDDKEELFKLRKNAYAQAKGFALDLERLRWNTSDDQSYILGIFQDQQLISTMRAEVIEQKTVLEKKLECPWNFPVNIDGPVLLLSRAATEKAYSNKGLNLLQRGIFLEMAKAYQLSHLVGTFVPNSPREETLRKMGYQFFSNPMGWQESHYHSFGSVHVVCLNLDCSYEKAAAFIQEQLPTELYSLIANFKFNERTLKRVTNL
;
A
#
# COMPACT_ATOMS: atom_id res chain seq x y z
N MET A 1 -22.04 1.77 0.30
CA MET A 1 -21.89 1.87 1.77
C MET A 1 -20.45 2.27 1.99
N LYS A 2 -20.19 3.40 2.67
CA LYS A 2 -18.82 3.93 2.76
C LYS A 2 -17.89 2.93 3.44
N LYS A 3 -16.70 2.75 2.88
CA LYS A 3 -15.61 1.96 3.45
C LYS A 3 -14.98 2.76 4.59
N ILE A 4 -15.04 2.23 5.81
CA ILE A 4 -14.52 2.89 7.01
C ILE A 4 -13.04 2.56 7.16
N ILE A 5 -12.18 3.58 7.20
CA ILE A 5 -10.73 3.43 7.41
C ILE A 5 -10.35 4.19 8.68
N ALA A 6 -9.96 3.44 9.72
CA ALA A 6 -9.38 4.04 10.92
C ALA A 6 -7.90 4.36 10.70
N VAL A 7 -7.47 5.53 11.16
CA VAL A 7 -6.07 5.94 11.18
C VAL A 7 -5.64 6.17 12.62
N ILE A 8 -4.63 5.44 13.07
CA ILE A 8 -4.02 5.63 14.40
C ILE A 8 -3.03 6.79 14.29
N GLY A 9 -3.40 7.94 14.85
CA GLY A 9 -2.66 9.20 14.89
C GLY A 9 -3.26 10.30 14.00
N ALA A 10 -3.41 11.51 14.54
CA ALA A 10 -3.85 12.71 13.80
C ALA A 10 -2.65 13.62 13.46
N GLY A 11 -1.61 13.01 12.87
CA GLY A 11 -0.44 13.72 12.32
C GLY A 11 -0.55 13.99 10.81
N PRO A 12 0.56 14.34 10.14
CA PRO A 12 0.59 14.64 8.71
C PRO A 12 -0.01 13.54 7.81
N LYS A 13 0.32 12.27 8.08
CA LYS A 13 -0.20 11.12 7.31
C LYS A 13 -1.72 10.95 7.48
N GLY A 14 -2.23 11.09 8.70
CA GLY A 14 -3.66 11.00 8.98
C GLY A 14 -4.44 12.14 8.33
N LEU A 15 -3.93 13.37 8.43
CA LEU A 15 -4.57 14.53 7.79
C LEU A 15 -4.52 14.47 6.25
N ALA A 16 -3.44 13.96 5.66
CA ALA A 16 -3.37 13.72 4.22
C ALA A 16 -4.47 12.75 3.74
N LEU A 17 -4.66 11.63 4.46
CA LEU A 17 -5.74 10.66 4.18
C LEU A 17 -7.12 11.29 4.37
N ALA A 18 -7.34 12.02 5.45
CA ALA A 18 -8.61 12.69 5.72
C ALA A 18 -8.98 13.67 4.61
N VAL A 19 -8.06 14.59 4.26
CA VAL A 19 -8.27 15.59 3.19
C VAL A 19 -8.49 14.92 1.84
N LYS A 20 -7.66 13.93 1.47
CA LYS A 20 -7.81 13.23 0.19
C LYS A 20 -9.15 12.50 0.11
N SER A 21 -9.57 11.83 1.19
CA SER A 21 -10.85 11.11 1.22
C SER A 21 -12.05 12.05 1.06
N LEU A 22 -12.00 13.22 1.70
CA LEU A 22 -13.01 14.26 1.58
C LEU A 22 -13.13 14.72 0.13
N VAL A 23 -12.02 15.08 -0.51
CA VAL A 23 -12.03 15.54 -1.90
C VAL A 23 -12.46 14.42 -2.86
N LEU A 24 -12.00 13.19 -2.70
CA LEU A 24 -12.45 12.07 -3.54
C LEU A 24 -13.96 11.83 -3.44
N ASN A 25 -14.53 11.96 -2.23
CA ASN A 25 -15.97 11.84 -2.02
C ASN A 25 -16.74 13.01 -2.67
N GLU A 26 -16.25 14.25 -2.59
CA GLU A 26 -16.85 15.43 -3.25
C GLU A 26 -16.98 15.23 -4.77
N PHE A 27 -16.01 14.54 -5.38
CA PHE A 27 -15.97 14.25 -6.82
C PHE A 27 -16.61 12.90 -7.20
N MET A 28 -17.26 12.19 -6.26
CA MET A 28 -17.86 10.87 -6.48
C MET A 28 -16.86 9.79 -6.98
N LEU A 29 -15.57 9.96 -6.67
CA LEU A 29 -14.51 9.01 -7.00
C LEU A 29 -14.18 8.05 -5.85
N GLY A 30 -14.85 8.21 -4.72
CA GLY A 30 -14.67 7.43 -3.51
C GLY A 30 -15.96 7.30 -2.71
N GLU A 31 -16.06 6.21 -1.96
CA GLU A 31 -17.01 6.05 -0.86
C GLU A 31 -16.23 5.77 0.43
N TYR A 32 -15.49 6.75 0.94
CA TYR A 32 -14.63 6.56 2.12
C TYR A 32 -15.18 7.28 3.35
N GLU A 33 -15.03 6.66 4.51
CA GLU A 33 -15.17 7.31 5.81
C GLU A 33 -13.85 7.15 6.57
N VAL A 34 -13.01 8.19 6.54
CA VAL A 34 -11.75 8.22 7.29
C VAL A 34 -12.01 8.74 8.69
N ILE A 35 -11.60 7.95 9.69
CA ILE A 35 -11.69 8.30 11.11
C ILE A 35 -10.28 8.40 11.67
N LEU A 36 -9.91 9.56 12.21
CA LEU A 36 -8.62 9.76 12.88
C LEU A 36 -8.77 9.47 14.37
N ILE A 37 -7.80 8.76 14.96
CA ILE A 37 -7.79 8.42 16.38
C ILE A 37 -6.51 8.98 16.99
N GLU A 38 -6.62 9.92 17.93
CA GLU A 38 -5.49 10.66 18.49
C GLU A 38 -5.50 10.64 20.02
N LYS A 39 -4.44 10.11 20.63
CA LYS A 39 -4.33 9.99 22.10
C LYS A 39 -4.15 11.33 22.80
N ASN A 40 -3.48 12.28 22.13
CA ASN A 40 -3.14 13.59 22.68
C ASN A 40 -3.93 14.69 21.97
N GLN A 41 -3.27 15.40 21.05
CA GLN A 41 -3.82 16.49 20.26
C GLN A 41 -3.38 16.33 18.80
N VAL A 42 -4.10 16.96 17.89
CA VAL A 42 -3.70 17.00 16.48
C VAL A 42 -2.27 17.54 16.37
N ALA A 43 -1.43 16.82 15.62
CA ALA A 43 -0.02 17.12 15.43
C ALA A 43 0.80 17.24 16.74
N ALA A 44 0.42 16.50 17.80
CA ALA A 44 1.10 16.49 19.10
C ALA A 44 2.63 16.38 18.97
N ASN A 45 3.11 15.42 18.19
CA ASN A 45 4.54 15.14 17.99
C ASN A 45 5.37 16.29 17.37
N TRP A 46 4.72 17.34 16.89
CA TRP A 46 5.34 18.51 16.28
C TRP A 46 5.18 19.78 17.14
N SER A 47 4.25 19.76 18.09
CA SER A 47 3.83 20.96 18.83
C SER A 47 4.91 21.55 19.72
N GLY A 48 5.83 20.71 20.22
CA GLY A 48 6.76 21.06 21.28
C GLY A 48 6.24 20.78 22.69
N ASN A 49 4.94 20.50 22.84
CA ASN A 49 4.29 20.17 24.11
C ASN A 49 4.23 18.66 24.37
N GLU A 50 4.36 17.84 23.33
CA GLU A 50 4.35 16.38 23.43
C GLU A 50 5.27 15.79 22.36
N GLY A 51 5.71 14.54 22.55
CA GLY A 51 6.40 13.76 21.53
C GLY A 51 7.89 14.04 21.40
N TYR A 52 8.34 14.55 20.25
CA TYR A 52 9.72 14.35 19.76
C TYR A 52 10.50 15.64 19.48
N THR A 53 10.05 16.77 20.00
CA THR A 53 10.69 18.07 19.76
C THR A 53 10.34 19.09 20.84
N ASN A 54 11.09 20.18 20.92
CA ASN A 54 10.73 21.38 21.69
C ASN A 54 9.86 22.38 20.90
N GLY A 55 9.49 22.05 19.65
CA GLY A 55 8.67 22.89 18.78
C GLY A 55 9.41 24.03 18.07
N ASN A 56 10.60 24.42 18.54
CA ASN A 56 11.38 25.53 17.98
C ASN A 56 12.34 25.08 16.88
N LEU A 57 12.69 23.79 16.86
CA LEU A 57 13.51 23.21 15.78
C LEU A 57 12.85 23.41 14.42
N LYS A 58 13.68 23.59 13.40
CA LYS A 58 13.25 23.84 12.02
C LYS A 58 12.95 22.54 11.29
N LEU A 59 11.91 22.58 10.45
CA LEU A 59 11.55 21.45 9.59
C LEU A 59 12.68 21.18 8.58
N GLY A 60 13.22 19.96 8.59
CA GLY A 60 14.28 19.54 7.67
C GLY A 60 13.82 19.25 6.24
N THR A 61 12.50 19.28 5.99
CA THR A 61 11.91 19.14 4.66
C THR A 61 11.25 20.47 4.27
N PRO A 62 11.33 20.92 3.00
CA PRO A 62 10.61 22.10 2.55
C PRO A 62 9.12 22.00 2.88
N PRO A 63 8.50 23.07 3.42
CA PRO A 63 7.11 23.01 3.84
C PRO A 63 6.12 22.83 2.68
N GLU A 64 6.54 23.08 1.44
CA GLU A 64 5.75 22.75 0.24
C GLU A 64 5.60 21.24 0.01
N LYS A 65 6.42 20.39 0.66
CA LYS A 65 6.15 18.94 0.75
C LYS A 65 5.12 18.68 1.85
N ASP A 66 3.93 19.22 1.63
CA ASP A 66 2.84 19.20 2.59
C ASP A 66 1.92 17.99 2.46
N ILE A 67 0.76 18.03 3.13
CA ILE A 67 -0.16 16.89 3.18
C ILE A 67 -0.76 16.53 1.81
N ILE A 68 -0.69 17.41 0.81
CA ILE A 68 -1.17 17.14 -0.55
C ILE A 68 -0.04 16.83 -1.52
N PHE A 69 1.22 16.91 -1.11
CA PHE A 69 2.36 16.75 -2.02
C PHE A 69 2.76 15.28 -2.26
N PRO A 70 3.10 14.87 -3.49
CA PRO A 70 2.83 15.59 -4.73
C PRO A 70 1.33 15.59 -5.03
N ASN A 71 0.86 16.71 -5.59
CA ASN A 71 -0.54 16.85 -6.00
C ASN A 71 -0.71 16.35 -7.45
N ASP A 72 -0.46 15.06 -7.69
CA ASP A 72 -0.34 14.48 -9.03
C ASP A 72 -1.29 13.30 -9.31
N LEU A 73 -2.37 13.16 -8.52
CA LEU A 73 -3.41 12.13 -8.69
C LEU A 73 -3.89 12.04 -10.15
N LYS A 74 -4.04 10.81 -10.63
CA LYS A 74 -4.56 10.46 -11.97
C LYS A 74 -5.81 9.60 -11.86
N THR A 75 -6.93 10.14 -12.32
CA THR A 75 -8.24 9.48 -12.34
C THR A 75 -8.57 8.87 -13.71
N GLY A 76 -7.83 9.27 -14.75
CA GLY A 76 -8.10 8.91 -16.14
C GLY A 76 -8.79 10.02 -16.94
N SER A 77 -9.29 11.07 -16.27
CA SER A 77 -9.81 12.29 -16.90
C SER A 77 -8.96 13.49 -16.52
N ILE A 78 -8.30 14.10 -17.52
CA ILE A 78 -7.44 15.28 -17.32
C ILE A 78 -8.24 16.45 -16.71
N GLU A 79 -9.50 16.62 -17.10
CA GLU A 79 -10.35 17.70 -16.58
C GLU A 79 -10.69 17.49 -15.10
N VAL A 80 -11.07 16.26 -14.74
CA VAL A 80 -11.37 15.88 -13.35
C VAL A 80 -10.10 15.98 -12.49
N ASP A 81 -8.96 15.50 -12.99
CA ASP A 81 -7.67 15.61 -12.32
C ASP A 81 -7.33 17.07 -11.98
N LYS A 82 -7.49 17.99 -12.94
CA LYS A 82 -7.26 19.43 -12.72
C LYS A 82 -8.17 20.01 -11.65
N LYS A 83 -9.47 19.67 -11.67
CA LYS A 83 -10.43 20.14 -10.68
C LYS A 83 -10.09 19.64 -9.27
N ILE A 84 -9.70 18.38 -9.13
CA ILE A 84 -9.25 17.80 -7.86
C ILE A 84 -7.96 18.47 -7.38
N GLN A 85 -6.99 18.66 -8.28
CA GLN A 85 -5.74 19.32 -7.93
C GLN A 85 -5.99 20.75 -7.42
N SER A 86 -6.83 21.53 -8.10
CA SER A 86 -7.24 22.87 -7.66
C SER A 86 -7.93 22.84 -6.30
N ARG A 87 -8.83 21.87 -6.07
CA ARG A 87 -9.51 21.70 -4.79
C ARG A 87 -8.55 21.36 -3.65
N LEU A 88 -7.56 20.50 -3.90
CA LEU A 88 -6.54 20.11 -2.92
C LEU A 88 -5.62 21.27 -2.55
N MET A 89 -5.31 22.19 -3.47
CA MET A 89 -4.45 23.35 -3.21
C MET A 89 -4.94 24.23 -2.05
N GLU A 90 -6.23 24.22 -1.76
CA GLU A 90 -6.83 24.89 -0.62
C GLU A 90 -6.36 24.36 0.75
N PHE A 91 -5.65 23.25 0.79
CA PHE A 91 -5.05 22.67 2.00
C PHE A 91 -3.53 22.79 2.00
N SER A 92 -2.93 23.43 1.00
CA SER A 92 -1.47 23.56 0.88
C SER A 92 -0.87 24.51 1.92
N TRP A 93 0.42 24.35 2.18
CA TRP A 93 1.20 25.29 3.00
C TRP A 93 1.11 26.72 2.47
N ASN A 94 1.18 26.90 1.15
CA ASN A 94 1.09 28.21 0.52
C ASN A 94 -0.28 28.86 0.80
N PHE A 95 -1.36 28.09 0.70
CA PHE A 95 -2.70 28.59 1.01
C PHE A 95 -2.84 28.95 2.49
N TYR A 96 -2.28 28.14 3.39
CA TYR A 96 -2.21 28.46 4.82
C TYR A 96 -1.47 29.80 5.07
N LYS A 97 -0.34 30.03 4.41
CA LYS A 97 0.41 31.28 4.49
C LYS A 97 -0.36 32.49 3.95
N MET A 98 -1.13 32.30 2.88
CA MET A 98 -2.00 33.35 2.36
C MET A 98 -3.11 33.70 3.36
N GLN A 99 -3.73 32.69 3.98
CA GLN A 99 -4.79 32.89 4.98
C GLN A 99 -4.28 33.52 6.28
N SER A 100 -3.01 33.31 6.64
CA SER A 100 -2.39 33.94 7.81
C SER A 100 -1.75 35.31 7.51
N ASN A 101 -1.97 35.89 6.33
CA ASN A 101 -1.37 37.16 5.87
C ASN A 101 0.17 37.20 6.00
N SER A 102 0.84 36.04 5.94
CA SER A 102 2.30 35.91 6.09
C SER A 102 2.99 35.37 4.83
N TYR A 103 2.26 35.29 3.71
CA TYR A 103 2.78 34.75 2.47
C TYR A 103 3.88 35.62 1.84
N SER A 104 3.66 36.93 1.69
CA SER A 104 4.66 37.84 1.13
C SER A 104 5.93 37.83 1.96
N GLU A 105 5.81 37.97 3.29
CA GLU A 105 6.95 37.93 4.20
C GLU A 105 7.75 36.61 4.11
N TRP A 106 7.05 35.47 4.05
CA TRP A 106 7.72 34.18 3.89
C TRP A 106 8.49 34.07 2.57
N ILE A 107 7.94 34.61 1.47
CA ILE A 107 8.63 34.70 0.18
C ILE A 107 9.83 35.63 0.25
N ASP A 108 9.66 36.84 0.77
CA ASP A 108 10.69 37.89 0.84
C ASP A 108 11.89 37.46 1.70
N ARG A 109 11.64 36.63 2.72
CA ARG A 109 12.69 36.02 3.55
C ARG A 109 13.38 34.80 2.90
N GLY A 110 13.08 34.51 1.64
CA GLY A 110 13.66 33.39 0.90
C GLY A 110 13.11 32.03 1.29
N LYS A 111 11.82 31.96 1.68
CA LYS A 111 11.11 30.73 2.08
C LYS A 111 11.81 29.94 3.19
N PRO A 112 12.06 30.55 4.36
CA PRO A 112 12.67 29.82 5.46
C PRO A 112 11.81 28.63 5.88
N SER A 113 12.46 27.52 6.26
CA SER A 113 11.75 26.38 6.85
C SER A 113 10.98 26.84 8.10
N PRO A 114 9.73 26.36 8.31
CA PRO A 114 8.98 26.67 9.52
C PRO A 114 9.59 25.95 10.73
N THR A 115 9.25 26.43 11.93
CA THR A 115 9.49 25.63 13.14
C THR A 115 8.51 24.46 13.19
N HIS A 116 8.82 23.41 13.95
CA HIS A 116 7.88 22.30 14.17
C HIS A 116 6.56 22.79 14.78
N LYS A 117 6.59 23.80 15.66
CA LYS A 117 5.39 24.44 16.21
C LYS A 117 4.55 25.12 15.13
N GLU A 118 5.18 25.85 14.21
CA GLU A 118 4.49 26.46 13.09
C GLU A 118 3.92 25.42 12.12
N TRP A 119 4.64 24.32 11.90
CA TRP A 119 4.12 23.16 11.18
C TRP A 119 2.92 22.52 11.87
N SER A 120 2.96 22.38 13.20
CA SER A 120 1.84 21.92 14.02
C SER A 120 0.62 22.85 13.88
N ASN A 121 0.83 24.16 13.81
CA ASN A 121 -0.24 25.14 13.57
C ASN A 121 -0.89 24.95 12.20
N TYR A 122 -0.10 24.71 11.14
CA TYR A 122 -0.62 24.38 9.81
C TYR A 122 -1.50 23.12 9.82
N LEU A 123 -1.05 22.05 10.49
CA LEU A 123 -1.81 20.81 10.60
C LEU A 123 -3.11 20.99 11.42
N ASN A 124 -3.06 21.79 12.49
CA ASN A 124 -4.25 22.15 13.26
C ASN A 124 -5.22 23.01 12.45
N TRP A 125 -4.72 23.92 11.62
CA TRP A 125 -5.54 24.70 10.69
C TRP A 125 -6.26 23.80 9.67
N ILE A 126 -5.59 22.78 9.13
CA ILE A 126 -6.23 21.76 8.28
C ILE A 126 -7.33 21.02 9.05
N ALA A 127 -7.02 20.52 10.24
CA ALA A 127 -7.99 19.79 11.06
C ALA A 127 -9.22 20.65 11.37
N GLY A 128 -9.03 21.93 11.67
CA GLY A 128 -10.12 22.89 11.85
C GLY A 128 -10.95 23.11 10.58
N LYS A 129 -10.32 23.09 9.40
CA LYS A 129 -10.99 23.26 8.09
C LYS A 129 -11.86 22.06 7.69
N ILE A 130 -11.54 20.85 8.17
CA ILE A 130 -12.27 19.60 7.85
C ILE A 130 -13.11 19.05 9.01
N LYS A 131 -13.21 19.77 10.13
CA LYS A 131 -13.78 19.29 11.39
C LYS A 131 -15.24 18.81 11.28
N ASP A 132 -16.01 19.41 10.38
CA ASP A 132 -17.44 19.13 10.21
C ASP A 132 -17.68 17.93 9.28
N GLN A 133 -16.65 17.51 8.54
CA GLN A 133 -16.73 16.42 7.55
C GLN A 133 -15.92 15.19 7.95
N ILE A 134 -14.92 15.33 8.84
CA ILE A 134 -14.01 14.26 9.26
C ILE A 134 -14.08 14.07 10.77
N LYS A 135 -14.29 12.83 11.20
CA LYS A 135 -14.33 12.46 12.61
C LYS A 135 -12.90 12.29 13.16
N ILE A 136 -12.60 13.02 14.24
CA ILE A 136 -11.40 12.84 15.06
C ILE A 136 -11.84 12.36 16.45
N ILE A 137 -11.41 11.15 16.83
CA ILE A 137 -11.68 10.56 18.15
C ILE A 137 -10.46 10.78 19.04
N HIS A 138 -10.65 11.47 20.15
CA HIS A 138 -9.60 11.68 21.14
C HIS A 138 -9.50 10.49 22.11
N ALA A 139 -8.71 9.49 21.73
CA ALA A 139 -8.51 8.25 22.49
C ALA A 139 -7.19 7.56 22.11
N GLU A 140 -6.66 6.73 23.01
CA GLU A 140 -5.58 5.78 22.72
C GLU A 140 -6.18 4.46 22.20
N VAL A 141 -5.60 3.90 21.14
CA VAL A 141 -5.91 2.53 20.70
C VAL A 141 -5.17 1.56 21.60
N ILE A 142 -5.90 0.76 22.37
CA ILE A 142 -5.32 -0.20 23.33
C ILE A 142 -5.37 -1.63 22.82
N SER A 143 -6.28 -1.96 21.90
CA SER A 143 -6.41 -3.28 21.30
C SER A 143 -6.98 -3.22 19.89
N CYS A 144 -6.49 -4.09 19.01
CA CYS A 144 -6.89 -4.27 17.63
C CYS A 144 -7.11 -5.78 17.38
N GLN A 145 -8.30 -6.14 16.91
CA GLN A 145 -8.67 -7.52 16.60
C GLN A 145 -9.27 -7.64 15.21
N ILE A 146 -8.88 -8.68 14.47
CA ILE A 146 -9.58 -9.09 13.25
C ILE A 146 -10.86 -9.84 13.62
N LYS A 147 -12.02 -9.34 13.19
CA LYS A 147 -13.32 -10.03 13.29
C LYS A 147 -13.96 -10.15 11.91
N GLY A 148 -13.81 -11.33 11.30
CA GLY A 148 -14.31 -11.59 9.94
C GLY A 148 -13.58 -10.70 8.92
N LYS A 149 -14.32 -9.81 8.25
CA LYS A 149 -13.79 -8.89 7.23
C LYS A 149 -13.52 -7.48 7.77
N GLN A 150 -13.53 -7.28 9.09
CA GLN A 150 -13.39 -5.97 9.72
C GLN A 150 -12.44 -5.99 10.90
N TRP A 151 -11.82 -4.84 11.17
CA TRP A 151 -11.09 -4.57 12.40
C TRP A 151 -12.08 -4.18 13.49
N LEU A 152 -11.90 -4.71 14.69
CA LEU A 152 -12.50 -4.21 15.92
C LEU A 152 -11.39 -3.57 16.74
N LEU A 153 -11.52 -2.27 17.01
CA LEU A 153 -10.60 -1.50 17.83
C LEU A 153 -11.23 -1.22 19.19
N GLU A 154 -10.46 -1.35 20.26
CA GLU A 154 -10.79 -0.84 21.58
C GLU A 154 -10.02 0.46 21.83
N LEU A 155 -10.76 1.51 22.16
CA LEU A 155 -10.26 2.86 22.33
C LEU A 155 -10.47 3.28 23.78
N LYS A 156 -9.44 3.86 24.39
CA LYS A 156 -9.46 4.37 25.76
C LYS A 156 -9.33 5.89 25.74
N ASN A 157 -10.34 6.61 26.22
CA ASN A 157 -10.26 8.07 26.31
C ASN A 157 -9.45 8.51 27.56
N LYS A 158 -9.23 9.83 27.70
CA LYS A 158 -8.51 10.39 28.87
C LYS A 158 -9.25 10.19 30.20
N SER A 159 -10.57 9.99 30.17
CA SER A 159 -11.39 9.66 31.34
C SER A 159 -11.34 8.18 31.72
N ASN A 160 -10.58 7.35 30.98
CA ASN A 160 -10.50 5.90 31.07
C ASN A 160 -11.75 5.13 30.60
N ASP A 161 -12.70 5.78 29.93
CA ASP A 161 -13.82 5.08 29.30
C ASP A 161 -13.34 4.29 28.09
N ILE A 162 -13.88 3.08 27.94
CA ILE A 162 -13.58 2.18 26.82
C ILE A 162 -14.73 2.24 25.81
N MET A 163 -14.39 2.43 24.54
CA MET A 163 -15.33 2.35 23.42
C MET A 163 -14.78 1.45 22.32
N THR A 164 -15.69 0.85 21.54
CA THR A 164 -15.31 -0.02 20.43
C THR A 164 -15.60 0.65 19.08
N LEU A 165 -14.70 0.47 18.11
CA LEU A 165 -14.88 0.95 16.74
C LEU A 165 -14.68 -0.21 15.75
N LYS A 166 -15.63 -0.39 14.81
CA LYS A 166 -15.50 -1.35 13.70
C LYS A 166 -15.09 -0.64 12.42
N THR A 167 -14.08 -1.15 11.72
CA THR A 167 -13.61 -0.56 10.45
C THR A 167 -13.24 -1.61 9.40
N ASP A 168 -13.24 -1.22 8.13
CA ASP A 168 -12.88 -2.09 6.99
C ASP A 168 -11.38 -2.06 6.68
N GLY A 169 -10.66 -1.08 7.22
CA GLY A 169 -9.22 -0.95 7.12
C GLY A 169 -8.64 -0.20 8.31
N LEU A 170 -7.35 -0.43 8.55
CA LEU A 170 -6.59 0.20 9.63
C LEU A 170 -5.27 0.75 9.08
N VAL A 171 -4.96 2.02 9.35
CA VAL A 171 -3.69 2.66 9.00
C VAL A 171 -2.93 2.95 10.28
N LEU A 172 -1.73 2.38 10.41
CA LEU A 172 -0.83 2.65 11.51
C LEU A 172 0.12 3.80 11.13
N THR A 173 0.06 4.90 11.89
CA THR A 173 0.96 6.06 11.74
C THR A 173 1.65 6.39 13.07
N GLY A 174 2.34 7.52 13.12
CA GLY A 174 3.24 7.87 14.22
C GLY A 174 4.64 7.30 13.99
N PRO A 175 5.62 7.59 14.86
CA PRO A 175 7.01 7.20 14.64
C PRO A 175 7.34 5.77 15.06
N GLY A 176 6.55 5.14 15.94
CA GLY A 176 6.80 3.81 16.49
C GLY A 176 7.33 3.85 17.94
N ALA A 177 7.67 2.69 18.50
CA ALA A 177 8.30 2.60 19.82
C ALA A 177 9.81 2.81 19.71
N THR A 178 10.48 3.31 20.76
CA THR A 178 11.95 3.44 20.76
C THR A 178 12.62 2.08 20.48
N LYS A 179 13.49 2.05 19.47
CA LYS A 179 14.19 0.82 19.09
C LYS A 179 15.28 0.52 20.10
N ILE A 180 15.17 -0.63 20.76
CA ILE A 180 16.16 -1.12 21.73
C ILE A 180 16.33 -2.60 21.45
N ASP A 181 17.52 -2.97 20.98
CA ASP A 181 17.91 -4.32 20.57
C ASP A 181 19.08 -4.86 21.40
N PHE A 182 19.30 -4.26 22.57
CA PHE A 182 20.28 -4.66 23.57
C PHE A 182 19.67 -4.63 24.98
N PRO A 183 20.15 -5.46 25.91
CA PRO A 183 19.69 -5.47 27.29
C PRO A 183 20.05 -4.17 28.04
N ILE A 184 19.14 -3.76 28.91
CA ILE A 184 19.29 -2.66 29.88
C ILE A 184 18.88 -3.25 31.24
N ASP A 185 19.69 -3.08 32.28
CA ASP A 185 19.34 -3.56 33.62
C ASP A 185 18.28 -2.68 34.29
N GLN A 186 17.48 -3.27 35.19
CA GLN A 186 16.38 -2.58 35.86
C GLN A 186 16.85 -1.33 36.62
N LYS A 187 18.01 -1.42 37.28
CA LYS A 187 18.62 -0.28 38.00
C LYS A 187 18.84 0.93 37.08
N SER A 188 19.26 0.72 35.83
CA SER A 188 19.46 1.83 34.88
C SER A 188 18.17 2.49 34.43
N LEU A 189 17.07 1.74 34.39
CA LEU A 189 15.74 2.27 34.07
C LEU A 189 15.21 3.11 35.24
N ASP A 190 15.44 2.66 36.48
CA ASP A 190 14.88 3.28 37.68
C ASP A 190 15.64 4.54 38.13
N GLN A 191 16.93 4.67 37.82
CA GLN A 191 17.75 5.80 38.30
C GLN A 191 17.41 7.17 37.70
N GLY A 192 16.57 7.23 36.65
CA GLY A 192 16.10 8.50 36.07
C GLY A 192 17.14 9.29 35.27
N HIS A 193 18.18 8.64 34.74
CA HIS A 193 19.24 9.28 33.91
C HIS A 193 19.38 8.67 32.51
N LEU A 194 18.50 7.73 32.18
CA LEU A 194 18.39 7.11 30.87
C LEU A 194 17.06 7.56 30.24
N TYR A 195 17.15 8.22 29.10
CA TYR A 195 16.00 8.79 28.42
C TYR A 195 15.84 8.16 27.06
N ASP A 196 14.61 7.82 26.68
CA ASP A 196 14.26 7.77 25.28
C ASP A 196 13.85 9.16 24.77
N LEU A 197 13.52 9.28 23.49
CA LEU A 197 13.18 10.58 22.91
C LEU A 197 11.94 11.21 23.58
N GLU A 198 10.88 10.44 23.81
CA GLU A 198 9.62 10.97 24.37
C GLU A 198 9.82 11.43 25.83
N SER A 199 10.51 10.62 26.64
CA SER A 199 10.84 10.99 28.03
C SER A 199 11.80 12.18 28.11
N PHE A 200 12.81 12.26 27.22
CA PHE A 200 13.72 13.41 27.15
C PHE A 200 12.97 14.70 26.86
N TRP A 201 12.14 14.74 25.80
CA TRP A 201 11.44 15.98 25.44
C TRP A 201 10.36 16.37 26.46
N ARG A 202 9.77 15.40 27.15
CA ARG A 202 8.89 15.68 28.30
C ARG A 202 9.67 16.35 29.44
N GLU A 203 10.84 15.82 29.80
CA GLU A 203 11.68 16.44 30.83
C GLU A 203 12.25 17.80 30.39
N TRP A 204 12.54 17.96 29.10
CA TRP A 204 12.95 19.23 28.51
C TRP A 204 11.98 20.37 28.86
N GLN A 205 10.68 20.11 28.78
CA GLN A 205 9.63 21.09 29.10
C GLN A 205 9.56 21.40 30.60
N THR A 206 9.79 20.41 31.46
CA THR A 206 9.74 20.58 32.92
C THR A 206 11.04 21.10 33.52
N GLY A 207 12.08 21.31 32.69
CA GLY A 207 13.37 21.83 33.11
C GLY A 207 14.49 20.79 33.16
N PHE A 208 14.79 20.15 32.02
CA PHE A 208 15.90 19.21 31.87
C PHE A 208 17.21 19.77 32.46
N SER A 209 17.77 19.06 33.43
CA SER A 209 19.02 19.41 34.11
C SER A 209 20.17 18.56 33.55
N PRO A 210 21.03 19.11 32.68
CA PRO A 210 22.16 18.36 32.13
C PRO A 210 23.20 18.00 33.21
N LYS A 211 23.78 16.81 33.09
CA LYS A 211 24.99 16.37 33.82
C LYS A 211 26.24 16.59 32.96
N LYS A 212 27.41 16.27 33.51
CA LYS A 212 28.70 16.59 32.88
C LYS A 212 28.96 15.74 31.64
N GLU A 213 28.75 14.42 31.72
CA GLU A 213 29.02 13.47 30.65
C GLU A 213 27.71 12.92 30.08
N ILE A 214 27.23 13.51 28.96
CA ILE A 214 25.97 13.12 28.30
C ILE A 214 26.27 12.35 27.02
N ALA A 215 25.78 11.12 26.94
CA ALA A 215 25.84 10.30 25.74
C ALA A 215 24.51 10.29 24.98
N ILE A 216 24.59 10.33 23.65
CA ILE A 216 23.46 10.18 22.73
C ILE A 216 23.75 9.00 21.82
N ILE A 217 22.88 7.99 21.84
CA ILE A 217 23.06 6.77 21.03
C ILE A 217 22.28 6.91 19.72
N GLY A 218 23.00 6.94 18.59
CA GLY A 218 22.42 7.05 17.24
C GLY A 218 22.99 8.23 16.45
N THR A 219 22.77 8.24 15.13
CA THR A 219 23.28 9.28 14.22
C THR A 219 22.24 9.78 13.22
N GLY A 220 20.94 9.63 13.51
CA GLY A 220 19.87 10.14 12.63
C GLY A 220 19.42 11.56 12.98
N GLU A 221 18.38 12.05 12.30
CA GLU A 221 17.77 13.37 12.52
C GLU A 221 17.30 13.62 13.96
N ASN A 222 16.92 12.56 14.70
CA ASN A 222 16.61 12.69 16.12
C ASN A 222 17.84 13.09 16.94
N THR A 223 19.00 12.46 16.70
CA THR A 223 20.27 12.87 17.31
C THR A 223 20.63 14.30 16.93
N ALA A 224 20.46 14.65 15.66
CA ALA A 224 20.71 15.98 15.14
C ALA A 224 19.88 17.04 15.89
N SER A 225 18.58 16.76 16.06
CA SER A 225 17.62 17.59 16.79
C SER A 225 17.97 17.76 18.27
N LEU A 226 18.36 16.68 18.94
CA LEU A 226 18.82 16.71 20.34
C LEU A 226 20.06 17.58 20.49
N LEU A 227 21.08 17.35 19.67
CA LEU A 227 22.34 18.08 19.74
C LEU A 227 22.14 19.56 19.42
N GLN A 228 21.30 19.90 18.46
CA GLN A 228 20.97 21.30 18.17
C GLN A 228 20.33 21.96 19.41
N ALA A 229 19.27 21.38 19.97
CA ALA A 229 18.59 21.96 21.13
C ALA A 229 19.50 22.06 22.36
N LEU A 230 20.28 21.01 22.64
CA LEU A 230 21.23 20.98 23.74
C LEU A 230 22.38 21.97 23.54
N GLY A 231 22.92 22.09 22.33
CA GLY A 231 23.98 23.03 22.00
C GLY A 231 23.53 24.49 22.08
N GLU A 232 22.30 24.79 21.65
CA GLU A 232 21.70 26.12 21.78
C GLU A 232 21.50 26.52 23.25
N LYS A 233 21.01 25.60 24.09
CA LYS A 233 20.70 25.88 25.50
C LYS A 233 21.92 25.78 26.42
N TYR A 234 22.85 24.87 26.13
CA TYR A 234 24.01 24.54 26.96
C TYR A 234 25.31 24.53 26.14
N PRO A 235 25.72 25.68 25.55
CA PRO A 235 26.85 25.75 24.61
C PRO A 235 28.22 25.42 25.22
N HIS A 236 28.31 25.37 26.55
CA HIS A 236 29.53 25.06 27.28
C HIS A 236 29.76 23.56 27.51
N LEU A 237 28.74 22.71 27.30
CA LEU A 237 28.84 21.28 27.50
C LEU A 237 29.50 20.58 26.31
N SER A 238 30.04 19.39 26.57
CA SER A 238 30.55 18.46 25.55
C SER A 238 29.64 17.24 25.49
N PHE A 239 29.28 16.81 24.28
CA PHE A 239 28.36 15.69 24.06
C PHE A 239 29.06 14.48 23.44
N HIS A 240 28.63 13.27 23.82
CA HIS A 240 29.22 12.02 23.36
C HIS A 240 28.26 11.30 22.43
N ILE A 241 28.59 11.21 21.15
CA ILE A 241 27.74 10.57 20.14
C ILE A 241 28.22 9.13 19.97
N VAL A 242 27.36 8.16 20.27
CA VAL A 242 27.67 6.73 20.06
C VAL A 242 27.12 6.31 18.69
N SER A 243 28.03 6.02 17.77
CA SER A 243 27.72 5.67 16.38
C SER A 243 28.18 4.26 16.06
N SER A 244 27.28 3.42 15.54
CA SER A 244 27.65 2.09 15.04
C SER A 244 28.51 2.14 13.77
N LYS A 245 28.53 3.25 13.05
CA LYS A 245 29.38 3.46 11.86
C LYS A 245 30.72 4.14 12.21
N GLY A 246 30.79 4.83 13.35
CA GLY A 246 31.99 5.56 13.80
C GLY A 246 32.13 6.97 13.22
N TYR A 247 31.19 7.41 12.38
CA TYR A 247 31.13 8.73 11.79
C TYR A 247 29.68 9.21 11.64
N ILE A 248 29.51 10.49 11.29
CA ILE A 248 28.24 11.13 10.95
C ILE A 248 28.32 11.57 9.50
N THR A 249 27.27 11.33 8.72
CA THR A 249 27.17 11.79 7.33
C THR A 249 26.14 12.90 7.22
N SER A 250 26.39 13.85 6.33
CA SER A 250 25.40 14.85 5.98
C SER A 250 24.46 14.32 4.89
N ARG A 251 23.18 14.71 4.97
CA ARG A 251 22.18 14.35 3.97
C ARG A 251 22.54 14.97 2.63
N SER A 252 22.56 14.18 1.56
CA SER A 252 22.61 14.70 0.20
C SER A 252 21.22 15.16 -0.24
N GLU A 253 21.15 16.37 -0.79
CA GLU A 253 19.89 17.05 -1.16
C GLU A 253 19.85 17.39 -2.66
N ASN A 254 20.53 16.61 -3.50
CA ASN A 254 20.49 16.84 -4.95
C ASN A 254 19.09 16.53 -5.53
N PHE A 255 18.83 17.08 -6.73
CA PHE A 255 17.54 16.97 -7.40
C PHE A 255 17.10 15.50 -7.64
N TYR A 256 18.00 14.65 -8.09
CA TYR A 256 17.68 13.26 -8.47
C TYR A 256 17.32 12.41 -7.24
N GLU A 257 18.08 12.55 -6.16
CA GLU A 257 17.77 11.86 -4.91
C GLU A 257 16.44 12.35 -4.33
N ASN A 258 16.19 13.67 -4.33
CA ASN A 258 14.91 14.23 -3.92
C ASN A 258 13.71 13.77 -4.78
N GLN A 259 13.94 13.51 -6.07
CA GLN A 259 12.90 13.00 -6.96
C GLN A 259 12.53 11.56 -6.61
N ILE A 260 13.47 10.71 -6.17
CA ILE A 260 13.18 9.33 -5.72
C ILE A 260 12.22 9.32 -4.53
N TYR A 261 12.37 10.26 -3.59
CA TYR A 261 11.44 10.40 -2.46
C TYR A 261 10.02 10.79 -2.90
N SER A 262 9.92 11.67 -3.91
CA SER A 262 8.65 12.25 -4.33
C SER A 262 7.91 11.38 -5.37
N GLN A 263 8.67 10.73 -6.25
CA GLN A 263 8.23 9.98 -7.43
C GLN A 263 9.06 8.68 -7.57
N PRO A 264 8.91 7.71 -6.66
CA PRO A 264 9.69 6.47 -6.69
C PRO A 264 9.45 5.66 -7.96
N GLU A 265 8.26 5.71 -8.55
CA GLU A 265 7.93 4.96 -9.77
C GLU A 265 8.67 5.48 -11.00
N LYS A 266 8.78 6.82 -11.12
CA LYS A 266 9.50 7.48 -12.22
C LYS A 266 10.99 7.09 -12.24
N ASN A 267 11.55 6.83 -11.05
CA ASN A 267 12.93 6.42 -10.86
C ASN A 267 13.09 4.89 -10.81
N GLN A 268 12.07 4.14 -11.24
CA GLN A 268 12.09 2.67 -11.32
C GLN A 268 12.47 2.02 -9.98
N TRP A 269 12.07 2.61 -8.84
CA TRP A 269 12.45 2.14 -7.50
C TRP A 269 12.23 0.63 -7.33
N GLN A 270 11.11 0.10 -7.84
CA GLN A 270 10.79 -1.33 -7.78
C GLN A 270 11.87 -2.22 -8.41
N GLN A 271 12.51 -1.77 -9.49
CA GLN A 271 13.49 -2.51 -10.27
C GLN A 271 14.89 -2.51 -9.64
N LEU A 272 15.15 -1.61 -8.68
CA LEU A 272 16.44 -1.57 -7.98
C LEU A 272 16.64 -2.82 -7.12
N SER A 273 17.89 -3.27 -7.04
CA SER A 273 18.26 -4.35 -6.12
C SER A 273 18.02 -3.92 -4.68
N GLU A 274 17.77 -4.88 -3.79
CA GLU A 274 17.59 -4.58 -2.37
C GLU A 274 18.82 -3.90 -1.77
N LYS A 275 20.02 -4.30 -2.21
CA LYS A 275 21.28 -3.68 -1.80
C LYS A 275 21.31 -2.20 -2.16
N ASP A 276 20.93 -1.85 -3.39
CA ASP A 276 20.94 -0.45 -3.84
C ASP A 276 19.87 0.39 -3.13
N LYS A 277 18.69 -0.20 -2.87
CA LYS A 277 17.63 0.42 -2.07
C LYS A 277 18.12 0.72 -0.64
N LYS A 278 18.75 -0.27 0.01
CA LYS A 278 19.32 -0.13 1.36
C LYS A 278 20.45 0.91 1.39
N ASP A 279 21.35 0.89 0.41
CA ASP A 279 22.41 1.90 0.28
C ASP A 279 21.82 3.31 0.18
N PHE A 280 20.88 3.52 -0.75
CA PHE A 280 20.20 4.79 -0.95
C PHE A 280 19.54 5.31 0.33
N ILE A 281 18.75 4.47 1.01
CA ILE A 281 18.08 4.85 2.26
C ILE A 281 19.12 5.20 3.35
N SER A 282 20.21 4.43 3.43
CA SER A 282 21.23 4.60 4.46
C SER A 282 22.08 5.88 4.34
N ARG A 283 22.09 6.52 3.16
CA ARG A 283 22.83 7.76 2.89
C ARG A 283 21.92 8.99 2.75
N THR A 284 20.61 8.78 2.64
CA THR A 284 19.64 9.86 2.41
C THR A 284 18.56 9.99 3.49
N ASP A 285 18.37 9.00 4.37
CA ASP A 285 17.35 9.07 5.44
C ASP A 285 17.90 8.60 6.79
N ILE A 286 18.53 7.42 6.80
CA ILE A 286 18.91 6.75 8.04
C ILE A 286 20.36 7.10 8.41
N GLY A 287 20.53 7.71 9.58
CA GLY A 287 21.87 7.95 10.12
C GLY A 287 22.59 9.14 9.46
N VAL A 288 21.82 10.10 8.94
CA VAL A 288 22.33 11.34 8.36
C VAL A 288 21.81 12.56 9.14
N PHE A 289 22.57 13.65 9.10
CA PHE A 289 22.18 14.96 9.63
C PHE A 289 21.93 15.93 8.47
N SER A 290 20.95 16.81 8.60
CA SER A 290 20.79 17.94 7.66
C SER A 290 22.04 18.81 7.60
N GLN A 291 22.29 19.45 6.44
CA GLN A 291 23.45 20.32 6.24
C GLN A 291 23.46 21.50 7.23
N ASN A 292 22.28 22.04 7.55
CA ASN A 292 22.13 23.14 8.50
C ASN A 292 22.52 22.73 9.92
N VAL A 293 22.09 21.53 10.37
CA VAL A 293 22.49 21.04 11.69
C VAL A 293 23.98 20.73 11.71
N MET A 294 24.54 20.13 10.66
CA MET A 294 25.99 19.90 10.58
C MET A 294 26.79 21.21 10.71
N ARG A 295 26.38 22.28 10.02
CA ARG A 295 27.01 23.60 10.15
C ARG A 295 26.90 24.12 11.58
N PHE A 296 25.71 24.07 12.17
CA PHE A 296 25.47 24.49 13.55
C PHE A 296 26.39 23.73 14.53
N LEU A 297 26.48 22.41 14.41
CA LEU A 297 27.28 21.58 15.31
C LEU A 297 28.77 21.88 15.18
N ASN A 298 29.27 22.04 13.95
CA ASN A 298 30.68 22.36 13.70
C ASN A 298 31.10 23.72 14.29
N GLU A 299 30.19 24.69 14.29
CA GLU A 299 30.46 26.05 14.78
C GLU A 299 30.22 26.20 16.28
N ASN A 300 29.20 25.53 16.83
CA ASN A 300 28.63 25.88 18.14
C ASN A 300 28.67 24.76 19.18
N THR A 301 28.98 23.51 18.80
CA THR A 301 28.80 22.36 19.70
C THR A 301 30.06 21.50 19.84
N LYS A 302 30.60 21.42 21.07
CA LYS A 302 31.68 20.48 21.39
C LYS A 302 31.11 19.06 21.46
N HIS A 303 31.65 18.15 20.66
CA HIS A 303 31.20 16.77 20.66
C HIS A 303 32.32 15.79 20.31
N GLN A 304 32.17 14.54 20.77
CA GLN A 304 33.06 13.42 20.47
C GLN A 304 32.25 12.25 19.93
N ILE A 305 32.75 11.60 18.87
CA ILE A 305 32.12 10.40 18.31
C ILE A 305 32.82 9.15 18.86
N HIS A 306 32.03 8.23 19.41
CA HIS A 306 32.47 6.92 19.87
C HIS A 306 31.98 5.87 18.88
N TYR A 307 32.93 5.21 18.22
CA TYR A 307 32.63 4.10 17.32
C TYR A 307 32.19 2.88 18.14
N GLY A 308 30.95 2.45 17.92
CA GLY A 308 30.54 1.08 18.13
C GLY A 308 29.07 0.84 18.37
N ARG A 309 28.66 -0.42 18.20
CA ARG A 309 27.30 -0.85 18.45
C ARG A 309 27.14 -1.10 19.94
N VAL A 310 26.17 -0.43 20.57
CA VAL A 310 25.80 -0.69 21.96
C VAL A 310 25.24 -2.11 22.05
N ILE A 311 25.78 -2.91 22.97
CA ILE A 311 25.32 -4.28 23.24
C ILE A 311 24.78 -4.47 24.66
N SER A 312 25.02 -3.51 25.57
CA SER A 312 24.34 -3.45 26.87
C SER A 312 24.53 -2.09 27.52
N ILE A 313 23.56 -1.71 28.36
CA ILE A 313 23.65 -0.58 29.29
C ILE A 313 23.44 -1.11 30.71
N LYS A 314 24.34 -0.75 31.63
CA LYS A 314 24.25 -1.12 33.04
C LYS A 314 24.60 0.06 33.95
N THR A 315 24.10 0.05 35.17
CA THR A 315 24.56 1.02 36.17
C THR A 315 25.79 0.47 36.90
N ASN A 316 26.89 1.21 36.91
CA ASN A 316 28.12 0.79 37.59
C ASN A 316 28.07 1.06 39.12
N SER A 317 29.16 0.73 39.82
CA SER A 317 29.31 0.94 41.27
C SER A 317 29.30 2.42 41.67
N SER A 318 29.72 3.32 40.77
CA SER A 318 29.71 4.77 40.94
C SER A 318 28.38 5.44 40.56
N ASN A 319 27.33 4.64 40.32
CA ASN A 319 26.00 5.09 39.91
C ASN A 319 25.99 5.88 38.59
N ARG A 320 26.89 5.51 37.67
CA ARG A 320 26.97 6.01 36.28
C ARG A 320 26.49 4.94 35.30
N LEU A 321 26.06 5.35 34.13
CA LEU A 321 25.64 4.49 33.03
C LEU A 321 26.86 3.96 32.26
N GLU A 322 27.17 2.67 32.42
CA GLU A 322 28.18 1.95 31.66
C GLU A 322 27.58 1.39 30.36
N LEU A 323 28.05 1.92 29.23
CA LEU A 323 27.74 1.43 27.89
C LEU A 323 28.83 0.44 27.46
N THR A 324 28.43 -0.78 27.13
CA THR A 324 29.33 -1.73 26.44
C THR A 324 29.12 -1.63 24.94
N LEU A 325 30.18 -1.24 24.23
CA LEU A 325 30.24 -1.12 22.78
C LEU A 325 30.98 -2.31 22.18
N LYS A 326 30.47 -2.83 21.05
CA LYS A 326 31.13 -3.85 20.23
C LYS A 326 31.49 -3.30 18.86
N ASN A 327 32.76 -3.42 18.50
CA ASN A 327 33.32 -3.22 17.16
C ASN A 327 33.94 -4.50 16.65
N SER A 328 34.30 -4.54 15.36
CA SER A 328 34.75 -5.68 14.56
C SER A 328 35.45 -6.86 15.27
N ASN A 329 36.19 -6.65 16.37
CA ASN A 329 36.54 -7.69 17.37
C ASN A 329 36.77 -7.17 18.81
N LEU A 330 36.44 -5.91 19.12
CA LEU A 330 36.79 -5.27 20.40
C LEU A 330 35.53 -4.94 21.21
N LEU A 331 35.55 -5.24 22.51
CA LEU A 331 34.60 -4.72 23.48
C LEU A 331 35.22 -3.50 24.17
N ARG A 332 34.47 -2.41 24.22
CA ARG A 332 34.86 -1.18 24.93
C ARG A 332 33.76 -0.79 25.90
N LYS A 333 34.14 -0.40 27.12
CA LYS A 333 33.23 0.17 28.11
C LYS A 333 33.43 1.68 28.17
N LEU A 334 32.34 2.41 28.22
CA LEU A 334 32.29 3.86 28.40
C LEU A 334 31.30 4.19 29.49
N GLU A 335 31.57 5.23 30.27
CA GLU A 335 30.75 5.62 31.41
C GLU A 335 30.22 7.04 31.27
N PHE A 336 28.93 7.22 31.48
CA PHE A 336 28.22 8.49 31.31
C PHE A 336 27.31 8.79 32.49
N ASP A 337 27.06 10.07 32.74
CA ASP A 337 26.14 10.50 33.80
C ASP A 337 24.69 10.48 33.31
N GLN A 338 24.47 10.74 32.03
CA GLN A 338 23.17 10.67 31.36
C GLN A 338 23.29 10.04 29.98
N VAL A 339 22.27 9.31 29.56
CA VAL A 339 22.20 8.68 28.23
C VAL A 339 20.86 8.96 27.59
N ILE A 340 20.87 9.40 26.33
CA ILE A 340 19.67 9.61 25.51
C ILE A 340 19.66 8.62 24.34
N LEU A 341 18.59 7.84 24.23
CA LEU A 341 18.37 6.83 23.21
C LEU A 341 17.72 7.46 21.98
N ALA A 342 18.53 7.72 20.94
CA ALA A 342 18.09 8.17 19.62
C ALA A 342 18.29 7.06 18.55
N THR A 343 17.98 5.83 18.94
CA THR A 343 18.27 4.57 18.23
C THR A 343 17.30 4.22 17.09
N GLY A 344 16.40 5.15 16.75
CA GLY A 344 15.32 4.93 15.78
C GLY A 344 14.08 4.29 16.42
N PHE A 345 13.19 3.77 15.57
CA PHE A 345 11.89 3.26 15.99
C PHE A 345 11.64 1.82 15.58
N ASP A 346 10.67 1.18 16.23
CA ASP A 346 10.30 -0.24 16.09
C ASP A 346 8.78 -0.38 16.04
N TYR A 347 8.24 -0.71 14.86
CA TYR A 347 6.79 -0.93 14.63
C TYR A 347 6.36 -2.31 15.08
N SER A 348 7.24 -3.30 14.99
CA SER A 348 6.98 -4.66 15.42
C SER A 348 6.61 -4.70 16.91
N LYS A 349 7.26 -3.88 17.74
CA LYS A 349 6.90 -3.67 19.16
C LYS A 349 5.53 -3.01 19.33
N VAL A 350 5.19 -2.03 18.51
CA VAL A 350 3.85 -1.39 18.55
C VAL A 350 2.77 -2.39 18.19
N LEU A 351 2.95 -3.16 17.13
CA LEU A 351 2.03 -4.20 16.68
C LEU A 351 1.85 -5.29 17.76
N LYS A 352 2.95 -5.76 18.37
CA LYS A 352 2.91 -6.71 19.50
C LYS A 352 2.09 -6.18 20.69
N LYS A 353 2.13 -4.86 20.94
CA LYS A 353 1.40 -4.23 22.04
C LYS A 353 -0.11 -4.12 21.74
N ILE A 354 -0.47 -3.73 20.52
CA ILE A 354 -1.87 -3.37 20.19
C ILE A 354 -2.66 -4.52 19.56
N LEU A 355 -2.03 -5.51 18.92
CA LEU A 355 -2.77 -6.63 18.34
C LEU A 355 -3.12 -7.65 19.42
N CYS A 356 -4.36 -8.14 19.42
CA CYS A 356 -4.71 -9.29 20.23
C CYS A 356 -3.92 -10.54 19.77
N GLN A 357 -3.74 -11.51 20.67
CA GLN A 357 -2.93 -12.70 20.42
C GLN A 357 -3.24 -13.39 19.08
N GLN A 358 -4.51 -13.65 18.79
CA GLN A 358 -4.94 -14.31 17.55
C GLN A 358 -4.58 -13.51 16.29
N SER A 359 -4.76 -12.19 16.33
CA SER A 359 -4.46 -11.31 15.17
C SER A 359 -2.95 -11.15 15.00
N PHE A 360 -2.20 -11.11 16.11
CA PHE A 360 -0.75 -11.12 16.10
C PHE A 360 -0.18 -12.42 15.54
N GLU A 361 -0.68 -13.59 15.97
CA GLU A 361 -0.27 -14.90 15.46
C GLU A 361 -0.51 -15.03 13.95
N PHE A 362 -1.64 -14.54 13.45
CA PHE A 362 -1.93 -14.51 12.02
C PHE A 362 -0.96 -13.62 11.24
N LEU A 363 -0.71 -12.40 11.73
CA LEU A 363 0.27 -11.50 11.12
C LEU A 363 1.69 -12.08 11.19
N ASN A 364 2.04 -12.71 12.30
CA ASN A 364 3.32 -13.37 12.50
C ASN A 364 3.53 -14.46 11.46
N PHE A 365 2.54 -15.35 11.28
CA PHE A 365 2.54 -16.40 10.26
C PHE A 365 2.76 -15.86 8.84
N LEU A 366 2.19 -14.70 8.49
CA LEU A 366 2.43 -14.07 7.18
C LEU A 366 3.86 -13.53 7.05
N SER A 367 4.42 -12.98 8.13
CA SER A 367 5.71 -12.28 8.14
C SER A 367 6.94 -13.17 8.31
N THR A 368 6.77 -14.38 8.82
CA THR A 368 7.88 -15.27 9.15
C THR A 368 7.81 -16.58 8.38
N ASN A 369 8.94 -17.01 7.83
CA ASN A 369 9.17 -18.44 7.62
C ASN A 369 9.50 -19.07 8.99
N PRO A 370 9.38 -20.40 9.17
CA PRO A 370 9.63 -21.06 10.46
C PRO A 370 10.98 -20.73 11.14
N GLU A 371 11.94 -20.20 10.39
CA GLU A 371 13.30 -19.87 10.84
C GLU A 371 13.55 -18.36 11.11
N THR A 372 12.56 -17.47 10.90
CA THR A 372 12.78 -16.01 11.00
C THR A 372 11.97 -15.34 12.12
N SER A 373 12.50 -14.24 12.67
CA SER A 373 11.88 -13.50 13.78
C SER A 373 10.91 -12.41 13.30
N PHE A 374 9.88 -12.10 14.10
CA PHE A 374 8.97 -10.98 13.84
C PHE A 374 9.65 -9.62 14.10
N ASN A 375 9.99 -8.91 13.03
CA ASN A 375 10.69 -7.62 13.06
C ASN A 375 10.30 -6.73 11.87
N ASP A 376 10.67 -5.45 11.94
CA ASP A 376 10.34 -4.44 10.92
C ASP A 376 10.93 -4.73 9.54
N GLU A 377 12.09 -5.38 9.45
CA GLU A 377 12.71 -5.74 8.18
C GLU A 377 11.82 -6.74 7.44
N ASN A 378 11.45 -7.84 8.11
CA ASN A 378 10.55 -8.85 7.54
C ASN A 378 9.16 -8.27 7.19
N LEU A 379 8.61 -7.42 8.05
CA LEU A 379 7.34 -6.73 7.76
C LEU A 379 7.45 -5.81 6.54
N SER A 380 8.57 -5.12 6.35
CA SER A 380 8.77 -4.21 5.21
C SER A 380 8.68 -4.93 3.86
N HIS A 381 9.13 -6.19 3.79
CA HIS A 381 9.05 -7.01 2.59
C HIS A 381 7.62 -7.43 2.22
N LEU A 382 6.68 -7.37 3.17
CA LEU A 382 5.27 -7.68 2.94
C LEU A 382 4.43 -6.48 2.50
N ILE A 383 4.99 -5.27 2.49
CA ILE A 383 4.22 -4.07 2.13
C ILE A 383 3.94 -4.06 0.63
N ASP A 384 2.66 -4.16 0.27
CA ASP A 384 2.17 -4.11 -1.11
C ASP A 384 2.11 -2.67 -1.65
N SER A 385 1.80 -2.53 -2.92
CA SER A 385 1.67 -1.29 -3.67
C SER A 385 0.65 -0.31 -3.07
N ASP A 386 -0.38 -0.78 -2.38
CA ASP A 386 -1.33 0.08 -1.68
C ASP A 386 -0.89 0.48 -0.26
N LEU A 387 0.33 0.11 0.12
CA LEU A 387 0.95 0.30 1.44
C LEU A 387 0.37 -0.61 2.54
N SER A 388 -0.42 -1.64 2.17
CA SER A 388 -0.93 -2.65 3.09
C SER A 388 -0.04 -3.87 3.22
N ILE A 389 -0.22 -4.64 4.30
CA ILE A 389 0.40 -5.96 4.44
C ILE A 389 -0.25 -6.92 3.45
N LYS A 390 0.54 -7.43 2.51
CA LYS A 390 0.11 -8.41 1.51
C LYS A 390 -0.44 -9.67 2.17
N GLY A 391 -1.58 -10.16 1.67
CA GLY A 391 -2.24 -11.37 2.17
C GLY A 391 -3.04 -11.19 3.46
N LEU A 392 -3.05 -10.00 4.06
CA LEU A 392 -3.83 -9.71 5.28
C LEU A 392 -5.19 -9.10 4.92
N THR A 393 -6.27 -9.74 5.37
CA THR A 393 -7.63 -9.20 5.30
C THR A 393 -8.25 -9.23 6.70
N PRO A 394 -8.87 -8.14 7.17
CA PRO A 394 -8.96 -6.79 6.59
C PRO A 394 -7.60 -6.08 6.44
N LYS A 395 -7.50 -5.08 5.55
CA LYS A 395 -6.23 -4.42 5.22
C LYS A 395 -5.64 -3.68 6.42
N LEU A 396 -4.34 -3.88 6.67
CA LEU A 396 -3.51 -3.09 7.58
C LEU A 396 -2.47 -2.32 6.78
N PHE A 397 -2.56 -1.00 6.76
CA PHE A 397 -1.62 -0.12 6.09
C PHE A 397 -0.53 0.33 7.05
N ILE A 398 0.74 0.17 6.66
CA ILE A 398 1.89 0.61 7.47
C ILE A 398 2.86 1.40 6.59
N PRO A 399 2.52 2.66 6.22
CA PRO A 399 3.34 3.47 5.33
C PRO A 399 4.78 3.68 5.83
N MET A 400 4.98 3.59 7.15
CA MET A 400 6.29 3.76 7.79
C MET A 400 7.27 2.61 7.55
N LEU A 401 6.78 1.46 7.07
CA LEU A 401 7.61 0.31 6.66
C LEU A 401 7.69 0.19 5.13
N ALA A 402 7.10 1.11 4.37
CA ALA A 402 7.01 1.03 2.93
C ALA A 402 8.27 1.54 2.21
N GLY A 403 9.23 2.13 2.93
CA GLY A 403 10.45 2.73 2.39
C GLY A 403 11.24 1.80 1.47
N LEU A 404 11.44 0.55 1.91
CA LEU A 404 12.24 -0.43 1.17
C LEU A 404 11.53 -0.90 -0.10
N THR A 405 10.28 -1.36 0.04
CA THR A 405 9.55 -2.00 -1.06
C THR A 405 8.88 -1.01 -1.99
N GLN A 406 8.30 0.09 -1.48
CA GLN A 406 7.46 0.99 -2.27
C GLN A 406 8.13 2.32 -2.62
N GLY A 407 8.98 2.83 -1.74
CA GLY A 407 9.74 4.06 -1.99
C GLY A 407 10.02 4.84 -0.70
N PRO A 408 11.19 5.48 -0.58
CA PRO A 408 11.67 6.04 0.68
C PRO A 408 10.81 7.20 1.22
N GLY A 409 10.06 7.89 0.35
CA GLY A 409 9.20 9.01 0.77
C GLY A 409 7.98 8.62 1.59
N PHE A 410 7.49 7.36 1.50
CA PHE A 410 6.30 6.94 2.24
C PHE A 410 6.54 6.93 3.77
N ASN A 411 7.80 6.77 4.19
CA ASN A 411 8.18 6.78 5.59
C ASN A 411 8.19 8.18 6.21
N ASN A 412 8.25 9.26 5.41
CA ASN A 412 8.39 10.62 5.94
C ASN A 412 7.35 11.58 5.31
N LEU A 413 7.65 12.88 5.22
CA LEU A 413 6.75 13.90 4.69
C LEU A 413 6.85 14.05 3.16
N SER A 414 7.77 13.34 2.51
CA SER A 414 8.17 13.66 1.15
C SER A 414 7.13 13.39 0.06
N CYS A 415 6.10 12.58 0.34
CA CYS A 415 5.06 12.26 -0.66
C CYS A 415 3.70 11.90 -0.04
N LEU A 416 3.24 12.67 0.95
CA LEU A 416 1.97 12.42 1.66
C LEU A 416 0.72 12.39 0.74
N GLY A 417 0.68 13.21 -0.31
CA GLY A 417 -0.37 13.16 -1.34
C GLY A 417 -0.41 11.82 -2.07
N LYS A 418 0.75 11.33 -2.50
CA LYS A 418 0.89 10.01 -3.13
C LYS A 418 0.62 8.86 -2.16
N LEU A 419 1.02 8.98 -0.89
CA LEU A 419 0.66 8.05 0.18
C LEU A 419 -0.86 7.92 0.27
N ALA A 420 -1.57 9.05 0.32
CA ALA A 420 -3.02 9.07 0.39
C ALA A 420 -3.65 8.46 -0.88
N ASP A 421 -3.09 8.72 -2.05
CA ASP A 421 -3.52 8.08 -3.30
C ASP A 421 -3.38 6.55 -3.21
N ARG A 422 -2.22 6.02 -2.78
CA ARG A 422 -2.01 4.55 -2.67
C ARG A 422 -3.01 3.89 -1.71
N VAL A 423 -3.30 4.50 -0.57
CA VAL A 423 -4.20 3.92 0.44
C VAL A 423 -5.67 4.02 0.02
N LEU A 424 -6.09 5.18 -0.49
CA LEU A 424 -7.51 5.43 -0.77
C LEU A 424 -7.88 4.92 -2.15
N THR A 425 -7.09 5.23 -3.17
CA THR A 425 -7.36 4.79 -4.55
C THR A 425 -6.81 3.39 -4.82
N SER A 426 -6.48 2.60 -3.79
CA SER A 426 -6.05 1.21 -3.93
C SER A 426 -7.08 0.45 -4.76
N LYS A 427 -6.79 0.25 -6.04
CA LYS A 427 -7.63 -0.56 -6.91
C LYS A 427 -7.24 -2.03 -6.71
N PRO A 428 -8.15 -2.97 -6.97
CA PRO A 428 -7.82 -4.37 -6.86
C PRO A 428 -6.74 -4.73 -7.89
N ASN A 429 -5.61 -5.30 -7.45
CA ASN A 429 -4.54 -5.67 -8.37
C ASN A 429 -4.96 -6.93 -9.15
N TYR A 430 -5.41 -6.73 -10.39
CA TYR A 430 -5.78 -7.81 -11.28
C TYR A 430 -4.59 -8.28 -12.10
N GLN A 431 -4.22 -9.54 -11.94
CA GLN A 431 -3.26 -10.21 -12.82
C GLN A 431 -4.03 -11.10 -13.79
N VAL A 432 -3.71 -11.02 -15.09
CA VAL A 432 -4.31 -11.88 -16.11
C VAL A 432 -3.23 -12.72 -16.76
N ARG A 433 -3.45 -14.04 -16.85
CA ARG A 433 -2.54 -14.96 -17.54
C ARG A 433 -3.26 -16.21 -18.03
N PHE A 434 -2.65 -16.91 -18.98
CA PHE A 434 -3.06 -18.28 -19.27
C PHE A 434 -2.68 -19.21 -18.12
N LEU A 435 -3.58 -20.15 -17.82
CA LEU A 435 -3.40 -21.18 -16.80
C LEU A 435 -2.64 -22.38 -17.39
N SER A 436 -1.91 -23.08 -16.53
CA SER A 436 -1.25 -24.37 -16.82
C SER A 436 -1.85 -25.48 -15.94
N SER A 437 -1.34 -26.70 -16.13
CA SER A 437 -1.65 -27.84 -15.27
C SER A 437 -1.26 -27.62 -13.80
N ASP A 438 -0.40 -26.65 -13.49
CA ASP A 438 -0.05 -26.26 -12.12
C ASP A 438 -1.23 -25.59 -11.40
N ASP A 439 -2.16 -24.97 -12.16
CA ASP A 439 -3.32 -24.25 -11.62
C ASP A 439 -4.57 -25.13 -11.46
N LYS A 440 -4.45 -26.44 -11.74
CA LYS A 440 -5.59 -27.36 -11.88
C LYS A 440 -6.53 -27.40 -10.66
N GLU A 441 -5.97 -27.33 -9.45
CA GLU A 441 -6.76 -27.42 -8.22
C GLU A 441 -7.53 -26.11 -7.95
N GLU A 442 -6.88 -24.96 -8.15
CA GLU A 442 -7.53 -23.64 -8.01
C GLU A 442 -8.62 -23.45 -9.06
N LEU A 443 -8.35 -23.84 -10.31
CA LEU A 443 -9.32 -23.81 -11.39
C LEU A 443 -10.53 -24.69 -11.09
N PHE A 444 -10.29 -25.91 -10.62
CA PHE A 444 -11.35 -26.84 -10.24
C PHE A 444 -12.22 -26.27 -9.13
N LYS A 445 -11.60 -25.72 -8.08
CA LYS A 445 -12.32 -25.08 -6.96
C LYS A 445 -13.19 -23.92 -7.42
N LEU A 446 -12.65 -23.03 -8.25
CA LEU A 446 -13.41 -21.90 -8.81
C LEU A 446 -14.60 -22.37 -9.65
N ARG A 447 -14.36 -23.28 -10.60
CA ARG A 447 -15.42 -23.82 -11.47
C ARG A 447 -16.48 -24.55 -10.65
N LYS A 448 -16.10 -25.44 -9.73
CA LYS A 448 -17.02 -26.19 -8.87
C LYS A 448 -17.96 -25.25 -8.10
N ASN A 449 -17.41 -24.20 -7.50
CA ASN A 449 -18.20 -23.21 -6.75
C ASN A 449 -19.15 -22.39 -7.64
N ALA A 450 -18.69 -21.95 -8.80
CA ALA A 450 -19.49 -21.16 -9.73
C ALA A 450 -20.63 -21.98 -10.36
N TYR A 451 -20.31 -23.21 -10.78
CA TYR A 451 -21.26 -24.09 -11.46
C TYR A 451 -22.27 -24.74 -10.52
N ALA A 452 -21.92 -25.00 -9.26
CA ALA A 452 -22.87 -25.50 -8.25
C ALA A 452 -24.05 -24.55 -8.01
N GLN A 453 -23.91 -23.26 -8.36
CA GLN A 453 -24.95 -22.25 -8.22
C GLN A 453 -25.63 -21.88 -9.56
N ALA A 454 -25.18 -22.47 -10.67
CA ALA A 454 -25.74 -22.22 -11.99
C ALA A 454 -27.11 -22.89 -12.15
N LYS A 455 -27.97 -22.28 -12.97
CA LYS A 455 -29.33 -22.77 -13.25
C LYS A 455 -29.47 -23.10 -14.73
N GLY A 456 -30.46 -23.94 -15.07
CA GLY A 456 -30.84 -24.26 -16.44
C GLY A 456 -30.16 -25.50 -17.03
N PHE A 457 -29.27 -26.16 -16.29
CA PHE A 457 -28.64 -27.41 -16.68
C PHE A 457 -28.17 -28.21 -15.44
N ALA A 458 -27.91 -29.50 -15.63
CA ALA A 458 -27.22 -30.38 -14.69
C ALA A 458 -25.82 -30.72 -15.22
N LEU A 459 -24.88 -30.95 -14.31
CA LEU A 459 -23.48 -31.30 -14.59
C LEU A 459 -22.94 -32.10 -13.40
N ASP A 460 -22.21 -33.18 -13.69
CA ASP A 460 -21.33 -33.79 -12.70
C ASP A 460 -20.12 -32.88 -12.47
N LEU A 461 -20.07 -32.27 -11.28
CA LEU A 461 -19.05 -31.29 -10.93
C LEU A 461 -17.63 -31.87 -10.98
N GLU A 462 -17.43 -33.18 -10.79
CA GLU A 462 -16.09 -33.79 -10.87
C GLU A 462 -15.54 -33.77 -12.31
N ARG A 463 -16.40 -33.66 -13.32
CA ARG A 463 -16.00 -33.47 -14.73
C ARG A 463 -15.40 -32.09 -15.03
N LEU A 464 -15.41 -31.17 -14.06
CA LEU A 464 -14.75 -29.86 -14.15
C LEU A 464 -13.24 -29.92 -13.88
N ARG A 465 -12.73 -31.07 -13.41
CA ARG A 465 -11.29 -31.28 -13.21
C ARG A 465 -10.54 -31.11 -14.53
N TRP A 466 -9.31 -30.60 -14.41
CA TRP A 466 -8.40 -30.45 -15.54
C TRP A 466 -8.21 -31.78 -16.26
N ASN A 467 -8.33 -31.75 -17.59
CA ASN A 467 -8.17 -32.93 -18.44
C ASN A 467 -7.37 -32.63 -19.71
N THR A 468 -7.15 -33.64 -20.55
CA THR A 468 -6.38 -33.52 -21.80
C THR A 468 -6.94 -32.46 -22.76
N SER A 469 -8.25 -32.21 -22.72
CA SER A 469 -8.85 -31.14 -23.52
C SER A 469 -8.51 -29.76 -22.97
N ASP A 470 -8.42 -29.60 -21.64
CA ASP A 470 -7.91 -28.38 -21.00
C ASP A 470 -6.41 -28.16 -21.35
N ASP A 471 -5.60 -29.24 -21.43
CA ASP A 471 -4.20 -29.14 -21.89
C ASP A 471 -4.08 -28.54 -23.30
N GLN A 472 -5.01 -28.86 -24.20
CA GLN A 472 -5.03 -28.37 -25.58
C GLN A 472 -5.74 -27.02 -25.75
N SER A 473 -6.33 -26.48 -24.68
CA SER A 473 -7.10 -25.23 -24.73
C SER A 473 -6.29 -24.02 -24.29
N TYR A 474 -6.85 -22.85 -24.56
CA TYR A 474 -6.44 -21.59 -23.93
C TYR A 474 -7.35 -21.33 -22.74
N ILE A 475 -6.83 -21.41 -21.53
CA ILE A 475 -7.60 -21.13 -20.32
C ILE A 475 -7.08 -19.85 -19.72
N LEU A 476 -7.86 -18.78 -19.81
CA LEU A 476 -7.51 -17.51 -19.24
C LEU A 476 -7.95 -17.49 -17.76
N GLY A 477 -7.09 -16.98 -16.89
CA GLY A 477 -7.37 -16.76 -15.49
C GLY A 477 -7.14 -15.30 -15.11
N ILE A 478 -8.08 -14.74 -14.35
CA ILE A 478 -7.93 -13.46 -13.67
C ILE A 478 -7.74 -13.74 -12.19
N PHE A 479 -6.64 -13.23 -11.67
CA PHE A 479 -6.27 -13.29 -10.28
C PHE A 479 -6.45 -11.93 -9.64
N GLN A 480 -6.91 -11.90 -8.40
CA GLN A 480 -6.81 -10.72 -7.54
C GLN A 480 -6.10 -11.15 -6.27
N ASP A 481 -5.02 -10.45 -5.92
CA ASP A 481 -4.24 -10.74 -4.71
C ASP A 481 -3.78 -12.22 -4.65
N GLN A 482 -3.35 -12.76 -5.81
CA GLN A 482 -2.95 -14.16 -6.06
C GLN A 482 -4.07 -15.21 -6.01
N GLN A 483 -5.31 -14.85 -5.70
CA GLN A 483 -6.45 -15.77 -5.76
C GLN A 483 -7.06 -15.79 -7.17
N LEU A 484 -7.25 -16.97 -7.77
CA LEU A 484 -8.01 -17.12 -9.02
C LEU A 484 -9.51 -16.83 -8.78
N ILE A 485 -10.02 -15.74 -9.35
CA ILE A 485 -11.39 -15.26 -9.13
C ILE A 485 -12.29 -15.34 -10.36
N SER A 486 -11.71 -15.46 -11.56
CA SER A 486 -12.45 -15.57 -12.81
C SER A 486 -11.67 -16.35 -13.86
N THR A 487 -12.35 -17.12 -14.69
CA THR A 487 -11.76 -17.91 -15.76
C THR A 487 -12.68 -18.03 -16.97
N MET A 488 -12.08 -18.26 -18.15
CA MET A 488 -12.77 -18.53 -19.41
C MET A 488 -11.86 -19.40 -20.27
N ARG A 489 -12.45 -20.41 -20.90
CA ARG A 489 -11.75 -21.33 -21.80
C ARG A 489 -12.04 -20.95 -23.25
N ALA A 490 -11.04 -21.10 -24.11
CA ALA A 490 -11.16 -20.97 -25.55
C ALA A 490 -10.48 -22.14 -26.26
N GLU A 491 -11.09 -22.59 -27.35
CA GLU A 491 -10.56 -23.62 -28.26
C GLU A 491 -10.60 -23.07 -29.69
N VAL A 492 -9.53 -23.25 -30.47
CA VAL A 492 -9.55 -22.96 -31.91
C VAL A 492 -10.08 -24.20 -32.61
N ILE A 493 -11.11 -24.03 -33.43
CA ILE A 493 -11.80 -25.12 -34.12
C ILE A 493 -11.73 -24.87 -35.63
N GLU A 494 -11.04 -25.75 -36.35
CA GLU A 494 -10.83 -25.61 -37.80
C GLU A 494 -11.91 -26.30 -38.63
N GLN A 495 -12.38 -27.45 -38.15
CA GLN A 495 -13.33 -28.28 -38.88
C GLN A 495 -14.75 -28.06 -38.36
N LYS A 496 -15.67 -27.77 -39.27
CA LYS A 496 -17.10 -27.60 -38.98
C LYS A 496 -17.69 -28.77 -38.19
N THR A 497 -17.32 -30.00 -38.54
CA THR A 497 -17.80 -31.23 -37.86
C THR A 497 -17.38 -31.29 -36.39
N VAL A 498 -16.18 -30.80 -36.05
CA VAL A 498 -15.71 -30.70 -34.67
C VAL A 498 -16.49 -29.63 -33.91
N LEU A 499 -16.78 -28.49 -34.57
CA LEU A 499 -17.61 -27.44 -34.00
C LEU A 499 -19.02 -27.96 -33.67
N GLU A 500 -19.67 -28.62 -34.62
CA GLU A 500 -21.00 -29.23 -34.46
C GLU A 500 -21.02 -30.22 -33.28
N LYS A 501 -19.99 -31.07 -33.16
CA LYS A 501 -19.86 -32.00 -32.03
C LYS A 501 -19.69 -31.28 -30.69
N LYS A 502 -18.92 -30.19 -30.64
CA LYS A 502 -18.69 -29.41 -29.41
C LYS A 502 -19.93 -28.59 -29.00
N LEU A 503 -20.73 -28.15 -29.97
CA LEU A 503 -21.98 -27.43 -29.75
C LEU A 503 -23.18 -28.37 -29.52
N GLU A 504 -23.02 -29.65 -29.86
CA GLU A 504 -24.06 -30.68 -29.89
C GLU A 504 -25.25 -30.29 -30.75
N CYS A 505 -24.96 -29.69 -31.90
CA CYS A 505 -25.96 -29.19 -32.82
C CYS A 505 -25.40 -29.19 -34.24
N PRO A 506 -26.10 -29.77 -35.23
CA PRO A 506 -25.77 -29.58 -36.64
C PRO A 506 -25.80 -28.09 -37.00
N TRP A 507 -24.82 -27.63 -37.76
CA TRP A 507 -24.70 -26.22 -38.10
C TRP A 507 -25.51 -25.93 -39.38
N ASN A 508 -26.81 -25.73 -39.14
CA ASN A 508 -27.81 -25.35 -40.14
C ASN A 508 -28.23 -23.88 -40.00
N PHE A 509 -27.37 -23.05 -39.43
CA PHE A 509 -27.64 -21.62 -39.21
C PHE A 509 -27.35 -20.81 -40.49
N PRO A 510 -28.04 -19.67 -40.70
CA PRO A 510 -27.83 -18.79 -41.86
C PRO A 510 -26.56 -17.94 -41.73
N VAL A 511 -25.46 -18.57 -41.30
CA VAL A 511 -24.14 -17.97 -41.13
C VAL A 511 -23.13 -18.92 -41.73
N ASN A 512 -22.40 -18.44 -42.73
CA ASN A 512 -21.31 -19.21 -43.30
C ASN A 512 -20.06 -19.09 -42.42
N ILE A 513 -19.47 -20.22 -42.06
CA ILE A 513 -18.20 -20.27 -41.34
C ILE A 513 -17.15 -20.78 -42.32
N ASP A 514 -16.45 -19.85 -42.95
CA ASP A 514 -15.31 -20.13 -43.81
C ASP A 514 -14.03 -19.91 -42.99
N GLY A 515 -13.45 -21.00 -42.48
CA GLY A 515 -12.19 -20.97 -41.72
C GLY A 515 -12.33 -21.15 -40.21
N PRO A 516 -11.20 -21.14 -39.49
CA PRO A 516 -11.16 -21.51 -38.08
C PRO A 516 -11.89 -20.50 -37.19
N VAL A 517 -12.55 -21.01 -36.16
CA VAL A 517 -13.31 -20.22 -35.18
C VAL A 517 -12.73 -20.35 -33.79
N LEU A 518 -12.95 -19.35 -32.95
CA LEU A 518 -12.65 -19.41 -31.52
C LEU A 518 -13.90 -19.77 -30.72
N LEU A 519 -13.96 -20.99 -30.20
CA LEU A 519 -15.04 -21.45 -29.34
C LEU A 519 -14.76 -21.07 -27.88
N LEU A 520 -15.58 -20.18 -27.32
CA LEU A 520 -15.52 -19.77 -25.92
C LEU A 520 -16.45 -20.62 -25.05
N SER A 521 -15.90 -21.24 -24.01
CA SER A 521 -16.61 -22.16 -23.11
C SER A 521 -16.14 -22.04 -21.66
N ARG A 522 -16.80 -22.79 -20.76
CA ARG A 522 -16.40 -22.98 -19.36
C ARG A 522 -16.07 -21.69 -18.56
N ALA A 523 -16.80 -20.61 -18.83
CA ALA A 523 -16.62 -19.36 -18.11
C ALA A 523 -17.16 -19.47 -16.68
N ALA A 524 -16.34 -19.10 -15.70
CA ALA A 524 -16.71 -19.09 -14.29
C ALA A 524 -16.13 -17.84 -13.61
N THR A 525 -16.94 -17.21 -12.77
CA THR A 525 -16.52 -16.08 -11.94
C THR A 525 -17.06 -16.30 -10.55
N GLU A 526 -16.22 -16.09 -9.54
CA GLU A 526 -16.65 -16.19 -8.16
C GLU A 526 -17.74 -15.14 -7.87
N LYS A 527 -18.78 -15.52 -7.14
CA LYS A 527 -19.99 -14.71 -6.95
C LYS A 527 -19.71 -13.32 -6.37
N ALA A 528 -18.74 -13.20 -5.46
CA ALA A 528 -18.29 -11.93 -4.88
C ALA A 528 -17.70 -10.95 -5.93
N TYR A 529 -17.36 -11.44 -7.11
CA TYR A 529 -16.78 -10.69 -8.23
C TYR A 529 -17.72 -10.63 -9.45
N SER A 530 -18.97 -11.07 -9.30
CA SER A 530 -20.00 -10.87 -10.33
C SER A 530 -20.22 -9.37 -10.60
N ASN A 531 -20.61 -9.04 -11.84
CA ASN A 531 -20.86 -7.67 -12.30
C ASN A 531 -19.66 -6.70 -12.26
N LYS A 532 -18.43 -7.19 -12.07
CA LYS A 532 -17.21 -6.36 -12.13
C LYS A 532 -16.55 -6.29 -13.52
N GLY A 533 -17.27 -6.68 -14.58
CA GLY A 533 -16.73 -6.67 -15.95
C GLY A 533 -15.69 -7.77 -16.26
N LEU A 534 -15.34 -8.66 -15.33
CA LEU A 534 -14.28 -9.66 -15.52
C LEU A 534 -14.53 -10.65 -16.69
N ASN A 535 -15.79 -11.02 -16.95
CA ASN A 535 -16.12 -11.83 -18.12
C ASN A 535 -15.95 -11.06 -19.43
N LEU A 536 -16.26 -9.76 -19.43
CA LEU A 536 -16.10 -8.89 -20.59
C LEU A 536 -14.60 -8.63 -20.86
N LEU A 537 -13.80 -8.45 -19.81
CA LEU A 537 -12.33 -8.39 -19.90
C LEU A 537 -11.74 -9.63 -20.58
N GLN A 538 -12.10 -10.82 -20.11
CA GLN A 538 -11.61 -12.07 -20.72
C GLN A 538 -12.05 -12.22 -22.18
N ARG A 539 -13.29 -11.82 -22.51
CA ARG A 539 -13.77 -11.78 -23.89
C ARG A 539 -12.98 -10.81 -24.75
N GLY A 540 -12.62 -9.64 -24.22
CA GLY A 540 -11.79 -8.68 -24.94
C GLY A 540 -10.40 -9.23 -25.24
N ILE A 541 -9.77 -9.94 -24.31
CA ILE A 541 -8.49 -10.61 -24.56
C ILE A 541 -8.64 -11.69 -25.65
N PHE A 542 -9.71 -12.49 -25.61
CA PHE A 542 -9.96 -13.47 -26.66
C PHE A 542 -10.37 -12.86 -28.00
N LEU A 543 -10.98 -11.67 -28.01
CA LEU A 543 -11.30 -10.91 -29.22
C LEU A 543 -10.00 -10.43 -29.91
N GLU A 544 -9.07 -9.87 -29.13
CA GLU A 544 -7.74 -9.49 -29.63
C GLU A 544 -6.93 -10.70 -30.10
N MET A 545 -7.02 -11.82 -29.37
CA MET A 545 -6.42 -13.08 -29.81
C MET A 545 -7.02 -13.52 -31.16
N ALA A 546 -8.34 -13.54 -31.30
CA ALA A 546 -8.94 -14.01 -32.54
C ALA A 546 -8.58 -13.13 -33.74
N LYS A 547 -8.49 -11.81 -33.55
CA LYS A 547 -7.99 -10.88 -34.57
C LYS A 547 -6.53 -11.13 -34.93
N ALA A 548 -5.66 -11.31 -33.93
CA ALA A 548 -4.25 -11.60 -34.16
C ALA A 548 -4.01 -12.91 -34.93
N TYR A 549 -4.90 -13.89 -34.78
CA TYR A 549 -4.84 -15.20 -35.47
C TYR A 549 -5.72 -15.26 -36.73
N GLN A 550 -6.33 -14.15 -37.16
CA GLN A 550 -7.18 -14.08 -38.35
C GLN A 550 -8.29 -15.13 -38.34
N LEU A 551 -8.88 -15.39 -37.18
CA LEU A 551 -10.01 -16.30 -37.05
C LEU A 551 -11.26 -15.63 -37.63
N SER A 552 -12.17 -16.43 -38.19
CA SER A 552 -13.36 -15.88 -38.86
C SER A 552 -14.44 -15.47 -37.86
N HIS A 553 -14.62 -16.24 -36.78
CA HIS A 553 -15.71 -16.05 -35.84
C HIS A 553 -15.32 -16.36 -34.38
N LEU A 554 -16.01 -15.69 -33.43
CA LEU A 554 -16.12 -16.15 -32.04
C LEU A 554 -17.46 -16.85 -31.85
N VAL A 555 -17.43 -18.08 -31.35
CA VAL A 555 -18.61 -18.89 -31.12
C VAL A 555 -18.73 -19.24 -29.64
N GLY A 556 -19.95 -19.40 -29.14
CA GLY A 556 -20.18 -19.89 -27.78
C GLY A 556 -21.61 -20.37 -27.58
N THR A 557 -21.85 -21.01 -26.44
CA THR A 557 -23.19 -21.48 -26.05
C THR A 557 -23.52 -21.11 -24.62
N PHE A 558 -24.81 -20.89 -24.34
CA PHE A 558 -25.33 -20.70 -22.98
C PHE A 558 -26.84 -20.93 -22.92
N VAL A 559 -27.35 -21.15 -21.70
CA VAL A 559 -28.79 -21.25 -21.43
C VAL A 559 -29.49 -19.89 -21.60
N PRO A 560 -30.68 -19.82 -22.22
CA PRO A 560 -31.44 -18.57 -22.40
C PRO A 560 -31.68 -17.81 -21.09
N ASN A 561 -31.93 -16.49 -21.21
CA ASN A 561 -32.14 -15.58 -20.08
C ASN A 561 -30.94 -15.43 -19.14
N SER A 562 -29.73 -15.70 -19.64
CA SER A 562 -28.52 -15.47 -18.86
C SER A 562 -28.15 -13.96 -18.87
N PRO A 563 -27.55 -13.43 -17.78
CA PRO A 563 -27.22 -11.99 -17.70
C PRO A 563 -26.32 -11.44 -18.81
N ARG A 564 -25.62 -12.31 -19.55
CA ARG A 564 -24.70 -11.95 -20.65
C ARG A 564 -25.40 -11.75 -21.99
N GLU A 565 -26.66 -12.12 -22.13
CA GLU A 565 -27.39 -12.07 -23.40
C GLU A 565 -27.42 -10.64 -23.98
N GLU A 566 -27.81 -9.65 -23.18
CA GLU A 566 -27.85 -8.26 -23.62
C GLU A 566 -26.46 -7.73 -24.01
N THR A 567 -25.43 -8.08 -23.23
CA THR A 567 -24.04 -7.73 -23.52
C THR A 567 -23.61 -8.26 -24.89
N LEU A 568 -23.89 -9.53 -25.19
CA LEU A 568 -23.50 -10.16 -26.45
C LEU A 568 -24.27 -9.54 -27.65
N ARG A 569 -25.56 -9.22 -27.49
CA ARG A 569 -26.32 -8.50 -28.53
C ARG A 569 -25.70 -7.13 -28.84
N LYS A 570 -25.34 -6.36 -27.81
CA LYS A 570 -24.69 -5.05 -27.99
C LYS A 570 -23.32 -5.15 -28.64
N MET A 571 -22.57 -6.22 -28.37
CA MET A 571 -21.31 -6.52 -29.06
C MET A 571 -21.50 -6.93 -30.53
N GLY A 572 -22.71 -7.24 -30.98
CA GLY A 572 -23.00 -7.65 -32.35
C GLY A 572 -23.08 -9.16 -32.58
N TYR A 573 -23.15 -9.98 -31.53
CA TYR A 573 -23.37 -11.42 -31.69
C TYR A 573 -24.75 -11.68 -32.31
N GLN A 574 -24.78 -12.62 -33.24
CA GLN A 574 -25.99 -13.26 -33.75
C GLN A 574 -26.37 -14.44 -32.85
N PHE A 575 -27.67 -14.67 -32.71
CA PHE A 575 -28.23 -15.64 -31.78
C PHE A 575 -29.05 -16.67 -32.53
N PHE A 576 -28.74 -17.94 -32.29
CA PHE A 576 -29.46 -19.07 -32.84
C PHE A 576 -29.92 -19.98 -31.71
N SER A 577 -31.01 -20.71 -31.95
CA SER A 577 -31.55 -21.66 -30.98
C SER A 577 -31.11 -23.07 -31.34
N ASN A 578 -30.47 -23.76 -30.40
CA ASN A 578 -30.36 -25.21 -30.43
C ASN A 578 -31.50 -25.79 -29.56
N PRO A 579 -32.61 -26.25 -30.16
CA PRO A 579 -33.78 -26.73 -29.42
C PRO A 579 -33.49 -28.02 -28.64
N MET A 580 -32.53 -28.82 -29.09
CA MET A 580 -32.13 -30.06 -28.41
C MET A 580 -31.35 -29.80 -27.14
N GLY A 581 -30.74 -28.61 -26.97
CA GLY A 581 -29.91 -28.34 -25.81
C GLY A 581 -28.60 -29.13 -25.81
N TRP A 582 -27.94 -29.21 -24.65
CA TRP A 582 -26.80 -30.10 -24.40
C TRP A 582 -27.33 -31.44 -23.88
N GLN A 583 -27.04 -32.54 -24.58
CA GLN A 583 -27.56 -33.89 -24.34
C GLN A 583 -26.46 -34.95 -24.13
N GLU A 584 -25.31 -34.78 -24.79
CA GLU A 584 -24.19 -35.70 -24.84
C GLU A 584 -22.90 -35.15 -24.19
N SER A 585 -22.77 -33.83 -23.96
CA SER A 585 -21.58 -33.30 -23.29
C SER A 585 -21.60 -33.55 -21.78
N HIS A 586 -20.58 -33.03 -21.10
CA HIS A 586 -20.54 -32.94 -19.64
C HIS A 586 -21.76 -32.23 -19.04
N TYR A 587 -22.56 -31.52 -19.84
CA TYR A 587 -23.75 -30.79 -19.44
C TYR A 587 -25.01 -31.45 -19.98
N HIS A 588 -26.07 -31.42 -19.16
CA HIS A 588 -27.43 -31.75 -19.60
C HIS A 588 -28.34 -30.55 -19.37
N SER A 589 -28.72 -29.82 -20.42
CA SER A 589 -29.59 -28.66 -20.27
C SER A 589 -31.05 -29.06 -20.11
N PHE A 590 -31.80 -28.32 -19.30
CA PHE A 590 -33.23 -28.59 -19.07
C PHE A 590 -34.14 -28.09 -20.20
N GLY A 591 -33.57 -27.44 -21.20
CA GLY A 591 -34.28 -26.88 -22.35
C GLY A 591 -33.30 -26.49 -23.45
N SER A 592 -33.76 -25.61 -24.35
CA SER A 592 -32.95 -25.10 -25.44
C SER A 592 -31.74 -24.31 -24.95
N VAL A 593 -30.70 -24.24 -25.78
CA VAL A 593 -29.52 -23.41 -25.55
C VAL A 593 -29.35 -22.43 -26.71
N HIS A 594 -28.84 -21.25 -26.41
CA HIS A 594 -28.43 -20.31 -27.44
C HIS A 594 -27.04 -20.67 -27.95
N VAL A 595 -26.93 -20.79 -29.27
CA VAL A 595 -25.65 -20.75 -29.99
C VAL A 595 -25.46 -19.31 -30.44
N VAL A 596 -24.35 -18.69 -30.04
CA VAL A 596 -24.03 -17.32 -30.43
C VAL A 596 -22.79 -17.27 -31.28
N CYS A 597 -22.80 -16.40 -32.28
CA CYS A 597 -21.73 -16.23 -33.23
C CYS A 597 -21.44 -14.74 -33.47
N LEU A 598 -20.18 -14.34 -33.39
CA LEU A 598 -19.71 -13.01 -33.77
C LEU A 598 -18.82 -13.14 -35.00
N ASN A 599 -19.26 -12.60 -36.12
CA ASN A 599 -18.44 -12.49 -37.33
C ASN A 599 -17.41 -11.36 -37.15
N LEU A 600 -16.14 -11.71 -37.23
CA LEU A 600 -15.05 -10.77 -36.93
C LEU A 600 -14.85 -9.73 -38.03
N ASP A 601 -15.06 -10.08 -39.29
CA ASP A 601 -14.92 -9.14 -40.40
C ASP A 601 -15.91 -7.97 -40.30
N CYS A 602 -17.13 -8.25 -39.86
CA CYS A 602 -18.22 -7.27 -39.84
C CYS A 602 -18.45 -6.63 -38.46
N SER A 603 -18.15 -7.33 -37.37
CA SER A 603 -18.55 -6.91 -36.02
C SER A 603 -17.39 -6.70 -35.04
N TYR A 604 -16.14 -6.89 -35.46
CA TYR A 604 -14.98 -6.66 -34.57
C TYR A 604 -14.97 -5.24 -34.01
N GLU A 605 -15.03 -4.21 -34.86
CA GLU A 605 -14.91 -2.81 -34.40
C GLU A 605 -16.05 -2.43 -33.44
N LYS A 606 -17.26 -2.93 -33.69
CA LYS A 606 -18.41 -2.75 -32.81
C LYS A 606 -18.18 -3.41 -31.44
N ALA A 607 -17.69 -4.64 -31.43
CA ALA A 607 -17.40 -5.37 -30.21
C ALA A 607 -16.25 -4.72 -29.41
N ALA A 608 -15.18 -4.30 -30.09
CA ALA A 608 -14.03 -3.63 -29.50
C ALA A 608 -14.43 -2.29 -28.87
N ALA A 609 -15.18 -1.45 -29.60
CA ALA A 609 -15.70 -0.18 -29.09
C ALA A 609 -16.59 -0.39 -27.87
N PHE A 610 -17.50 -1.38 -27.90
CA PHE A 610 -18.34 -1.71 -26.75
C PHE A 610 -17.51 -2.15 -25.53
N ILE A 611 -16.49 -2.98 -25.72
CA ILE A 611 -15.59 -3.38 -24.63
C ILE A 611 -14.87 -2.17 -24.03
N GLN A 612 -14.36 -1.27 -24.87
CA GLN A 612 -13.68 -0.06 -24.44
C GLN A 612 -14.60 0.90 -23.67
N GLU A 613 -15.86 1.02 -24.09
CA GLU A 613 -16.85 1.87 -23.43
C GLU A 613 -17.29 1.31 -22.07
N GLN A 614 -17.47 -0.01 -21.98
CA GLN A 614 -18.07 -0.64 -20.80
C GLN A 614 -17.05 -1.05 -19.73
N LEU A 615 -15.78 -1.29 -20.09
CA LEU A 615 -14.75 -1.61 -19.12
C LEU A 615 -14.17 -0.35 -18.48
N PRO A 616 -13.99 -0.33 -17.14
CA PRO A 616 -13.16 0.67 -16.50
C PRO A 616 -11.77 0.72 -17.15
N THR A 617 -11.19 1.91 -17.30
CA THR A 617 -9.89 2.13 -17.96
C THR A 617 -8.79 1.20 -17.46
N GLU A 618 -8.78 0.88 -16.17
CA GLU A 618 -7.85 -0.06 -15.57
C GLU A 618 -7.99 -1.49 -16.13
N LEU A 619 -9.21 -2.03 -16.19
CA LEU A 619 -9.45 -3.36 -16.76
C LEU A 619 -9.17 -3.35 -18.26
N TYR A 620 -9.56 -2.30 -18.97
CA TYR A 620 -9.28 -2.17 -20.40
C TYR A 620 -7.77 -2.17 -20.70
N SER A 621 -6.97 -1.50 -19.85
CA SER A 621 -5.50 -1.48 -19.99
C SER A 621 -4.87 -2.87 -19.90
N LEU A 622 -5.50 -3.82 -19.19
CA LEU A 622 -5.03 -5.21 -19.12
C LEU A 622 -5.19 -5.93 -20.46
N ILE A 623 -6.17 -5.56 -21.30
CA ILE A 623 -6.33 -6.10 -22.65
C ILE A 623 -5.16 -5.61 -23.52
N ALA A 624 -4.96 -4.29 -23.56
CA ALA A 624 -3.93 -3.65 -24.39
C ALA A 624 -2.50 -4.13 -24.05
N ASN A 625 -2.25 -4.43 -22.77
CA ASN A 625 -0.95 -4.89 -22.29
C ASN A 625 -0.78 -6.42 -22.31
N PHE A 626 -1.81 -7.18 -22.67
CA PHE A 626 -1.74 -8.63 -22.66
C PHE A 626 -0.87 -9.12 -23.82
N LYS A 627 0.26 -9.76 -23.48
CA LYS A 627 1.18 -10.32 -24.49
C LYS A 627 0.83 -11.79 -24.77
N PHE A 628 0.45 -12.07 -26.01
CA PHE A 628 0.41 -13.44 -26.52
C PHE A 628 1.85 -13.91 -26.77
N ASN A 629 2.33 -14.89 -26.01
CA ASN A 629 3.71 -15.37 -26.18
C ASN A 629 3.85 -16.25 -27.45
N GLU A 630 5.06 -16.38 -27.98
CA GLU A 630 5.33 -17.17 -29.20
C GLU A 630 4.96 -18.67 -29.06
N ARG A 631 4.93 -19.23 -27.83
CA ARG A 631 4.48 -20.61 -27.58
C ARG A 631 2.96 -20.74 -27.70
N THR A 632 2.20 -19.72 -27.30
CA THR A 632 0.76 -19.61 -27.54
C THR A 632 0.49 -19.53 -29.04
N LEU A 633 1.32 -18.80 -29.79
CA LEU A 633 1.24 -18.72 -31.27
C LEU A 633 1.61 -20.03 -31.96
N LYS A 634 2.66 -20.73 -31.52
CA LYS A 634 3.12 -22.02 -32.10
C LYS A 634 2.17 -23.20 -31.88
N ARG A 635 1.29 -23.16 -30.88
CA ARG A 635 0.26 -24.21 -30.68
C ARG A 635 -0.72 -24.32 -31.84
N VAL A 636 -0.84 -23.28 -32.67
CA VAL A 636 -1.77 -23.23 -33.81
C VAL A 636 -1.09 -23.57 -35.13
N THR A 637 0.21 -23.28 -35.30
CA THR A 637 0.91 -23.55 -36.56
C THR A 637 1.43 -24.99 -36.73
N ASN A 638 1.34 -25.82 -35.68
CA ASN A 638 1.81 -27.22 -35.67
C ASN A 638 0.66 -28.23 -35.42
N LEU A 639 -0.59 -27.83 -35.59
CA LEU A 639 -1.75 -28.73 -35.57
C LEU A 639 -2.31 -28.90 -36.98
#